data_AF-A0A350IGH7-F1
#
_entry.id   AF-A0A350IGH7-F1
#
_cell.length_a   1.000
_cell.length_b   1.000
_cell.length_c   1.000
_cell.angle_alpha   90.00
_cell.angle_beta   90.00
_cell.angle_gamma   90.00
#
_symmetry.space_group_name_H-M   'P 1'
#
loop_
_entity.id
_entity.type
_entity.pdbx_description
1 polymer ?
#
loop_
_entity_poly.entity_id
_entity_poly.type
_entity_poly.pdbx_seq_one_letter_code
_entity_poly.pdbx_strand_id
1 'polypeptide(L)'
;MYKVSEQYKAAMQRPVQSYRMRGTIGNTVFDDSHILSGSFSITNQCSDETQVLIGQVYIAELKITLLGMEDERYALKDAGIRPFFGMRLADGSYEDIPLGVFTISEANWGNSGVEITAYDNMSKLDRSFSASTLTGTAYRLASIACRSCDLELGTSAEEFASFANGNMTFSLYADNNIESWRTFLSWVAQAVACNVFADREGKIIFRPYDQIPVDTIDAAHRFTGCTFGDYVTRYTGLSCVDIAVQETKYYGEDTDDALTYNLGENPFLQNGDVDVMRKSILTALGSIQYVPFKAEMIGNPAYDLMDVFRFTGGHADDNRLFCMTKFVFSYNQKYEMSGVGKNPALITRNSKSDKDISGLVDEVNSITSSINSLLYDYNTGTLSFSQSERIAGCISYYISKEADVEGHFLMHYRTDQSTTMIVRVYDTTVEELYSPLIYDLPAGDGTIGIPHSYLHRVAGNHEALITVQCTIGTIEVQPRGIFFTINAGNFAEAVDEIGMDIRDISMRQLSESDGPDQIWCAGIENGKLLISRREYKSSSKSVIKWEGVYTPGEALNAAIEFDGSWVLRTGAEKFTIETDDQPWIFWITDKTTRTLYAQKGDDETTRFVAAEGVKSVHACKGYSSEMYPEQDQGLVLLYVKTDGSVFYRQYTLNTETKTKIWSNETEIGKGTEWLEANVHRLNDYRLSFELTSASENHWMITGRTYVGQSVYPENADFNDNNKIGISMFRNRDTIDFTGKAVLFDDPVAPEKVFRIRYPYDIKAFDSSYRSAVTVTLNGKELSGNSYTLSLDGTDLVITTKDEVAATRAKEAVLQVDISAEDTPFYLSNGNGVNRLLLYDQSFSWTIERNITVKNIEIEETVGIHIAATSAITTHQVQNQASIQPDEGTLHAAMTSSFITRQVKETKMTVSDEGELKASVTAEIKTYMTSDAPI
;
A
#
# COMPACT_ATOMS: atom_id res chain seq x y z
N MET A 1 -46.01 -10.89 -24.69
CA MET A 1 -46.92 -10.66 -23.55
C MET A 1 -47.11 -11.95 -22.78
N TYR A 2 -47.19 -11.90 -21.44
CA TYR A 2 -47.60 -13.06 -20.64
C TYR A 2 -49.01 -13.51 -21.04
N LYS A 3 -49.24 -14.83 -21.11
CA LYS A 3 -50.50 -15.39 -21.56
C LYS A 3 -51.57 -15.22 -20.48
N VAL A 4 -52.65 -14.52 -20.82
CA VAL A 4 -53.79 -14.22 -19.94
C VAL A 4 -55.11 -14.56 -20.63
N SER A 5 -56.19 -14.67 -19.85
CA SER A 5 -57.52 -14.91 -20.38
C SER A 5 -58.09 -13.69 -21.11
N GLU A 6 -59.09 -13.92 -21.98
CA GLU A 6 -59.85 -12.82 -22.59
C GLU A 6 -60.65 -12.01 -21.55
N GLN A 7 -61.03 -12.64 -20.43
CA GLN A 7 -61.70 -11.94 -19.33
C GLN A 7 -60.77 -10.96 -18.62
N TYR A 8 -59.50 -11.34 -18.45
CA TYR A 8 -58.46 -10.47 -17.91
C TYR A 8 -58.24 -9.27 -18.84
N LYS A 9 -58.07 -9.50 -20.15
CA LYS A 9 -57.92 -8.40 -21.13
C LYS A 9 -59.10 -7.43 -21.07
N ALA A 10 -60.32 -7.96 -21.04
CA ALA A 10 -61.53 -7.15 -20.91
C ALA A 10 -61.62 -6.40 -19.56
N ALA A 11 -61.07 -6.96 -18.47
CA ALA A 11 -61.01 -6.29 -17.17
C ALA A 11 -60.02 -5.12 -17.19
N MET A 12 -58.87 -5.27 -17.86
CA MET A 12 -57.84 -4.21 -17.96
C MET A 12 -58.31 -3.01 -18.79
N GLN A 13 -59.27 -3.20 -19.69
CA GLN A 13 -59.87 -2.10 -20.48
C GLN A 13 -61.00 -1.37 -19.74
N ARG A 14 -61.23 -1.63 -18.44
CA ARG A 14 -62.28 -0.96 -17.67
C ARG A 14 -61.79 0.39 -17.13
N PRO A 15 -62.66 1.42 -17.09
CA PRO A 15 -62.32 2.71 -16.48
C PRO A 15 -61.96 2.62 -15.00
N VAL A 16 -62.54 1.64 -14.29
CA VAL A 16 -62.25 1.37 -12.88
C VAL A 16 -61.78 -0.08 -12.78
N GLN A 17 -60.51 -0.24 -12.40
CA GLN A 17 -59.88 -1.52 -12.19
C GLN A 17 -59.79 -1.81 -10.68
N SER A 18 -59.92 -3.08 -10.30
CA SER A 18 -59.74 -3.56 -8.93
C SER A 18 -58.71 -4.66 -8.98
N TYR A 19 -57.60 -4.47 -8.29
CA TYR A 19 -56.48 -5.39 -8.32
C TYR A 19 -55.88 -5.54 -6.92
N ARG A 20 -55.09 -6.59 -6.74
CA ARG A 20 -54.40 -6.93 -5.49
C ARG A 20 -52.97 -7.38 -5.78
N MET A 21 -52.09 -7.26 -4.81
CA MET A 21 -50.78 -7.89 -4.79
C MET A 21 -50.77 -9.05 -3.79
N ARG A 22 -50.08 -10.13 -4.16
CA ARG A 22 -49.67 -11.18 -3.22
C ARG A 22 -48.31 -11.70 -3.61
N GLY A 23 -47.61 -12.36 -2.70
CA GLY A 23 -46.34 -12.97 -3.04
C GLY A 23 -45.74 -13.78 -1.91
N THR A 24 -44.53 -14.22 -2.15
CA THR A 24 -43.72 -14.95 -1.16
C THR A 24 -42.32 -14.37 -1.11
N ILE A 25 -41.71 -14.39 0.08
CA ILE A 25 -40.28 -14.18 0.30
C ILE A 25 -39.76 -15.39 1.05
N GLY A 26 -38.92 -16.19 0.40
CA GLY A 26 -38.56 -17.51 0.92
C GLY A 26 -39.83 -18.34 1.17
N ASN A 27 -40.15 -18.57 2.46
CA ASN A 27 -41.34 -19.29 2.89
C ASN A 27 -42.45 -18.38 3.46
N THR A 28 -42.20 -17.08 3.61
CA THR A 28 -43.14 -16.11 4.19
C THR A 28 -44.05 -15.55 3.10
N VAL A 29 -45.37 -15.51 3.34
CA VAL A 29 -46.37 -14.98 2.40
C VAL A 29 -46.64 -13.52 2.72
N PHE A 30 -46.75 -12.68 1.70
CA PHE A 30 -47.20 -11.29 1.84
C PHE A 30 -48.38 -11.00 0.90
N ASP A 31 -49.15 -9.98 1.26
CA ASP A 31 -50.26 -9.42 0.48
C ASP A 31 -50.26 -7.89 0.59
N ASP A 32 -51.26 -7.24 0.00
CA ASP A 32 -51.41 -5.77 0.01
C ASP A 32 -51.27 -5.13 1.39
N SER A 33 -51.71 -5.79 2.46
CA SER A 33 -51.65 -5.22 3.81
C SER A 33 -50.22 -5.10 4.35
N HIS A 34 -49.28 -5.85 3.76
CA HIS A 34 -47.88 -5.82 4.10
C HIS A 34 -47.09 -4.82 3.25
N ILE A 35 -47.64 -4.28 2.16
CA ILE A 35 -46.89 -3.42 1.23
C ILE A 35 -47.15 -1.96 1.58
N LEU A 36 -46.09 -1.19 1.88
CA LEU A 36 -46.23 0.25 2.03
C LEU A 36 -46.70 0.86 0.71
N SER A 37 -47.79 1.63 0.76
CA SER A 37 -48.40 2.23 -0.44
C SER A 37 -47.37 3.04 -1.24
N GLY A 38 -47.24 2.70 -2.53
CA GLY A 38 -46.35 3.37 -3.47
C GLY A 38 -44.88 2.93 -3.41
N SER A 39 -44.51 1.97 -2.55
CA SER A 39 -43.13 1.47 -2.45
C SER A 39 -42.76 0.39 -3.47
N PHE A 40 -43.75 -0.30 -4.05
CA PHE A 40 -43.50 -1.39 -4.98
C PHE A 40 -43.26 -0.89 -6.39
N SER A 41 -42.09 -1.21 -6.96
CA SER A 41 -41.79 -0.99 -8.37
C SER A 41 -40.95 -2.09 -8.98
N ILE A 42 -41.19 -2.39 -10.26
CA ILE A 42 -40.30 -3.22 -11.10
C ILE A 42 -39.83 -2.37 -12.29
N THR A 43 -38.52 -2.35 -12.50
CA THR A 43 -37.89 -1.66 -13.64
C THR A 43 -37.08 -2.65 -14.47
N ASN A 44 -37.28 -2.63 -15.79
CA ASN A 44 -36.47 -3.43 -16.72
C ASN A 44 -36.34 -2.73 -18.09
N GLN A 45 -35.30 -3.09 -18.84
CA GLN A 45 -35.02 -2.55 -20.17
C GLN A 45 -34.27 -3.55 -21.07
N CYS A 46 -34.36 -3.37 -22.39
CA CYS A 46 -33.67 -4.19 -23.39
C CYS A 46 -32.88 -3.36 -24.41
N SER A 47 -32.70 -2.07 -24.16
CA SER A 47 -31.96 -1.13 -25.00
C SER A 47 -31.53 0.07 -24.15
N ASP A 48 -30.52 0.79 -24.62
CA ASP A 48 -30.13 2.07 -24.04
C ASP A 48 -31.18 3.16 -24.31
N GLU A 49 -30.94 4.40 -23.86
CA GLU A 49 -31.89 5.52 -24.01
C GLU A 49 -31.94 6.10 -25.44
N THR A 50 -31.07 5.66 -26.34
CA THR A 50 -30.81 6.31 -27.63
C THR A 50 -31.17 5.47 -28.85
N GLN A 51 -31.04 4.14 -28.80
CA GLN A 51 -31.26 3.28 -29.95
C GLN A 51 -31.73 1.88 -29.58
N VAL A 52 -32.45 1.26 -30.51
CA VAL A 52 -32.85 -0.14 -30.41
C VAL A 52 -31.60 -1.02 -30.52
N LEU A 53 -31.41 -1.94 -29.59
CA LEU A 53 -30.26 -2.84 -29.53
C LEU A 53 -30.68 -4.32 -29.57
N ILE A 54 -29.78 -5.16 -30.09
CA ILE A 54 -29.77 -6.63 -29.95
C ILE A 54 -28.62 -7.06 -29.02
N GLY A 55 -28.65 -8.29 -28.52
CA GLY A 55 -27.61 -8.82 -27.63
C GLY A 55 -27.71 -8.38 -26.18
N GLN A 56 -28.79 -7.72 -25.79
CA GLN A 56 -28.88 -7.11 -24.47
C GLN A 56 -29.28 -8.15 -23.42
N VAL A 57 -28.60 -8.09 -22.27
CA VAL A 57 -28.71 -9.04 -21.15
C VAL A 57 -28.82 -8.25 -19.84
N TYR A 58 -29.84 -7.39 -19.75
CA TYR A 58 -30.07 -6.52 -18.59
C TYR A 58 -30.65 -7.28 -17.39
N ILE A 59 -30.37 -6.78 -16.18
CA ILE A 59 -30.95 -7.26 -14.93
C ILE A 59 -32.18 -6.42 -14.60
N ALA A 60 -33.31 -7.07 -14.31
CA ALA A 60 -34.48 -6.37 -13.78
C ALA A 60 -34.31 -6.07 -12.28
N GLU A 61 -34.74 -4.88 -11.86
CA GLU A 61 -34.76 -4.47 -10.46
C GLU A 61 -36.19 -4.46 -9.91
N LEU A 62 -36.36 -5.02 -8.72
CA LEU A 62 -37.56 -4.90 -7.89
C LEU A 62 -37.22 -4.11 -6.63
N LYS A 63 -38.07 -3.13 -6.32
CA LYS A 63 -38.09 -2.41 -5.04
C LYS A 63 -39.42 -2.60 -4.35
N ILE A 64 -39.40 -2.82 -3.03
CA ILE A 64 -40.60 -2.97 -2.19
C ILE A 64 -40.29 -2.58 -0.75
N THR A 65 -41.23 -1.95 -0.05
CA THR A 65 -41.13 -1.76 1.41
C THR A 65 -42.22 -2.58 2.09
N LEU A 66 -41.82 -3.48 3.00
CA LEU A 66 -42.71 -4.40 3.71
C LEU A 66 -42.92 -4.03 5.17
N LEU A 67 -44.17 -4.05 5.61
CA LEU A 67 -44.64 -3.76 6.96
C LEU A 67 -44.77 -5.05 7.77
N GLY A 68 -44.43 -5.02 9.06
CA GLY A 68 -44.63 -6.16 9.96
C GLY A 68 -43.70 -7.35 9.71
N MET A 69 -42.56 -7.12 9.04
CA MET A 69 -41.50 -8.11 8.81
C MET A 69 -40.23 -7.80 9.62
N GLU A 70 -40.36 -7.11 10.76
CA GLU A 70 -39.21 -6.61 11.53
C GLU A 70 -38.34 -7.73 12.14
N ASP A 71 -38.91 -8.91 12.38
CA ASP A 71 -38.24 -10.03 13.07
C ASP A 71 -37.36 -10.92 12.15
N GLU A 72 -37.41 -10.76 10.82
CA GLU A 72 -36.75 -11.65 9.85
C GLU A 72 -35.34 -11.20 9.42
N ARG A 73 -34.63 -10.40 10.24
CA ARG A 73 -33.46 -9.61 9.82
C ARG A 73 -32.37 -10.36 9.05
N TYR A 74 -32.00 -11.55 9.50
CA TYR A 74 -30.93 -12.34 8.89
C TYR A 74 -31.45 -13.41 7.92
N ALA A 75 -32.77 -13.56 7.78
CA ALA A 75 -33.41 -14.55 6.91
C ALA A 75 -33.72 -14.01 5.50
N LEU A 76 -33.70 -12.69 5.31
CA LEU A 76 -34.04 -12.05 4.04
C LEU A 76 -32.88 -11.96 3.05
N LYS A 77 -31.61 -12.05 3.51
CA LYS A 77 -30.45 -12.03 2.62
C LYS A 77 -30.48 -13.25 1.69
N ASP A 78 -30.31 -13.02 0.39
CA ASP A 78 -30.36 -14.04 -0.66
C ASP A 78 -31.70 -14.81 -0.79
N ALA A 79 -32.74 -14.37 -0.07
CA ALA A 79 -34.05 -14.98 -0.16
C ALA A 79 -34.73 -14.63 -1.49
N GLY A 80 -35.47 -15.59 -2.06
CA GLY A 80 -36.22 -15.37 -3.29
C GLY A 80 -37.55 -14.67 -3.04
N ILE A 81 -37.84 -13.59 -3.76
CA ILE A 81 -39.13 -12.89 -3.77
C ILE A 81 -39.90 -13.19 -5.07
N ARG A 82 -41.18 -13.57 -4.94
CA ARG A 82 -42.07 -13.93 -6.06
C ARG A 82 -43.42 -13.21 -5.91
N PRO A 83 -43.59 -12.03 -6.52
CA PRO A 83 -44.83 -11.28 -6.48
C PRO A 83 -45.79 -11.68 -7.62
N PHE A 84 -47.08 -11.55 -7.35
CA PHE A 84 -48.19 -11.80 -8.25
C PHE A 84 -49.16 -10.63 -8.23
N PHE A 85 -49.52 -10.15 -9.42
CA PHE A 85 -50.57 -9.15 -9.61
C PHE A 85 -51.88 -9.87 -9.90
N GLY A 86 -52.89 -9.67 -9.05
CA GLY A 86 -54.22 -10.24 -9.22
C GLY A 86 -55.20 -9.21 -9.77
N MET A 87 -55.75 -9.46 -10.96
CA MET A 87 -56.80 -8.62 -11.54
C MET A 87 -58.19 -9.19 -11.26
N ARG A 88 -59.11 -8.36 -10.77
CA ARG A 88 -60.49 -8.80 -10.51
C ARG A 88 -61.30 -8.87 -11.79
N LEU A 89 -61.84 -10.05 -12.08
CA LEU A 89 -62.65 -10.33 -13.26
C LEU A 89 -64.12 -9.89 -13.07
N ALA A 90 -64.92 -10.02 -14.14
CA ALA A 90 -66.34 -9.65 -14.14
C ALA A 90 -67.18 -10.45 -13.13
N ASP A 91 -66.84 -11.71 -12.94
CA ASP A 91 -67.52 -12.63 -12.01
C ASP A 91 -67.10 -12.45 -10.55
N GLY A 92 -66.17 -11.52 -10.29
CA GLY A 92 -65.65 -11.21 -8.97
C GLY A 92 -64.45 -12.06 -8.53
N SER A 93 -64.05 -13.07 -9.31
CA SER A 93 -62.83 -13.84 -9.09
C SER A 93 -61.58 -13.01 -9.46
N TYR A 94 -60.39 -13.50 -9.09
CA TYR A 94 -59.10 -12.89 -9.43
C TYR A 94 -58.30 -13.83 -10.33
N GLU A 95 -57.75 -13.28 -11.41
CA GLU A 95 -56.71 -13.94 -12.21
C GLU A 95 -55.36 -13.34 -11.82
N ASP A 96 -54.49 -14.19 -11.26
CA ASP A 96 -53.17 -13.78 -10.76
C ASP A 96 -52.09 -14.05 -11.82
N ILE A 97 -51.30 -13.03 -12.13
CA ILE A 97 -50.15 -13.11 -13.04
C ILE A 97 -48.83 -12.99 -12.25
N PRO A 98 -47.86 -13.88 -12.47
CA PRO A 98 -46.54 -13.75 -11.86
C PRO A 98 -45.79 -12.55 -12.44
N LEU A 99 -45.15 -11.77 -11.57
CA LEU A 99 -44.39 -10.58 -11.98
C LEU A 99 -42.91 -10.88 -12.23
N GLY A 100 -42.41 -12.01 -11.75
CA GLY A 100 -41.04 -12.48 -11.94
C GLY A 100 -40.50 -13.21 -10.70
N VAL A 101 -39.29 -13.72 -10.80
CA VAL A 101 -38.53 -14.32 -9.69
C VAL A 101 -37.30 -13.47 -9.45
N PHE A 102 -37.21 -12.88 -8.25
CA PHE A 102 -36.09 -12.03 -7.86
C PHE A 102 -35.42 -12.57 -6.62
N THR A 103 -34.15 -12.23 -6.42
CA THR A 103 -33.35 -12.56 -5.25
C THR A 103 -33.00 -11.28 -4.52
N ILE A 104 -33.23 -11.23 -3.21
CA ILE A 104 -32.95 -10.05 -2.38
C ILE A 104 -31.44 -9.82 -2.33
N SER A 105 -31.03 -8.63 -2.77
CA SER A 105 -29.64 -8.16 -2.69
C SER A 105 -29.42 -7.33 -1.43
N GLU A 106 -30.38 -6.47 -1.11
CA GLU A 106 -30.30 -5.52 0.00
C GLU A 106 -31.64 -5.46 0.75
N ALA A 107 -31.55 -5.36 2.07
CA ALA A 107 -32.69 -5.12 2.94
C ALA A 107 -32.30 -4.11 4.03
N ASN A 108 -33.08 -3.05 4.19
CA ASN A 108 -32.84 -1.96 5.13
C ASN A 108 -34.05 -1.79 6.07
N TRP A 109 -33.83 -1.83 7.38
CA TRP A 109 -34.90 -1.69 8.38
C TRP A 109 -35.06 -0.23 8.78
N GLY A 110 -36.26 0.32 8.58
CA GLY A 110 -36.61 1.67 9.01
C GLY A 110 -37.95 1.73 9.75
N ASN A 111 -38.30 2.90 10.26
CA ASN A 111 -39.59 3.13 10.95
C ASN A 111 -40.81 2.89 10.05
N SER A 112 -40.62 2.92 8.73
CA SER A 112 -41.67 2.72 7.72
C SER A 112 -41.77 1.28 7.21
N GLY A 113 -40.99 0.34 7.78
CA GLY A 113 -40.91 -1.05 7.36
C GLY A 113 -39.51 -1.45 6.87
N VAL A 114 -39.43 -2.63 6.22
CA VAL A 114 -38.23 -3.19 5.63
C VAL A 114 -38.18 -2.84 4.15
N GLU A 115 -37.25 -1.99 3.75
CA GLU A 115 -37.00 -1.60 2.36
C GLU A 115 -36.11 -2.65 1.69
N ILE A 116 -36.58 -3.24 0.60
CA ILE A 116 -35.93 -4.36 -0.09
C ILE A 116 -35.62 -3.96 -1.53
N THR A 117 -34.38 -4.23 -1.95
CA THR A 117 -33.95 -4.21 -3.35
C THR A 117 -33.60 -5.65 -3.76
N ALA A 118 -34.21 -6.12 -4.84
CA ALA A 118 -34.02 -7.46 -5.36
C ALA A 118 -33.79 -7.45 -6.87
N TYR A 119 -32.99 -8.40 -7.36
CA TYR A 119 -32.64 -8.53 -8.77
C TYR A 119 -33.15 -9.85 -9.34
N ASP A 120 -33.56 -9.86 -10.60
CA ASP A 120 -33.99 -11.09 -11.25
C ASP A 120 -32.84 -12.09 -11.44
N ASN A 121 -33.16 -13.26 -11.97
CA ASN A 121 -32.19 -14.34 -12.20
C ASN A 121 -31.08 -13.97 -13.21
N MET A 122 -31.18 -12.86 -13.96
CA MET A 122 -30.12 -12.39 -14.86
C MET A 122 -28.87 -11.96 -14.09
N SER A 123 -29.01 -11.58 -12.81
CA SER A 123 -27.90 -11.26 -11.91
C SER A 123 -26.89 -12.41 -11.76
N LYS A 124 -27.35 -13.67 -11.83
CA LYS A 124 -26.50 -14.86 -11.68
C LYS A 124 -25.55 -15.09 -12.85
N LEU A 125 -25.76 -14.41 -13.98
CA LEU A 125 -24.92 -14.50 -15.17
C LEU A 125 -23.57 -13.77 -15.02
N ASP A 126 -23.36 -13.01 -13.94
CA ASP A 126 -22.08 -12.35 -13.65
C ASP A 126 -20.98 -13.29 -13.14
N ARG A 127 -21.25 -14.60 -13.03
CA ARG A 127 -20.20 -15.60 -12.77
C ARG A 127 -19.11 -15.54 -13.84
N SER A 128 -17.87 -15.72 -13.39
CA SER A 128 -16.71 -15.80 -14.26
C SER A 128 -16.84 -16.92 -15.29
N PHE A 129 -16.44 -16.60 -16.51
CA PHE A 129 -16.38 -17.54 -17.63
C PHE A 129 -14.93 -18.03 -17.80
N SER A 130 -14.74 -19.34 -17.91
CA SER A 130 -13.46 -19.94 -18.28
C SER A 130 -13.70 -21.21 -19.09
N ALA A 131 -13.42 -21.19 -20.39
CA ALA A 131 -13.49 -22.37 -21.25
C ALA A 131 -12.43 -22.31 -22.35
N SER A 132 -11.80 -23.46 -22.65
CA SER A 132 -10.73 -23.57 -23.64
C SER A 132 -11.24 -23.55 -25.08
N THR A 133 -12.30 -24.26 -25.41
CA THR A 133 -12.99 -24.15 -26.71
C THR A 133 -14.42 -24.61 -26.56
N LEU A 134 -15.37 -23.84 -27.08
CA LEU A 134 -16.79 -24.20 -27.09
C LEU A 134 -17.32 -24.17 -28.51
N THR A 135 -17.92 -25.28 -28.94
CA THR A 135 -18.57 -25.37 -30.26
C THR A 135 -19.97 -25.92 -30.10
N GLY A 136 -20.94 -25.31 -30.79
CA GLY A 136 -22.32 -25.75 -30.78
C GLY A 136 -23.27 -24.78 -31.45
N THR A 137 -24.54 -25.17 -31.54
CA THR A 137 -25.63 -24.25 -31.92
C THR A 137 -25.89 -23.24 -30.81
N ALA A 138 -26.56 -22.13 -31.14
CA ALA A 138 -26.93 -21.11 -30.15
C ALA A 138 -27.69 -21.70 -28.96
N TYR A 139 -28.62 -22.63 -29.20
CA TYR A 139 -29.31 -23.36 -28.13
C TYR A 139 -28.36 -24.11 -27.20
N ARG A 140 -27.37 -24.83 -27.74
CA ARG A 140 -26.40 -25.58 -26.95
C ARG A 140 -25.51 -24.64 -26.13
N LEU A 141 -25.05 -23.55 -26.72
CA LEU A 141 -24.22 -22.55 -26.06
C LEU A 141 -25.00 -21.85 -24.93
N ALA A 142 -26.22 -21.42 -25.20
CA ALA A 142 -27.10 -20.83 -24.20
C ALA A 142 -27.42 -21.80 -23.05
N SER A 143 -27.64 -23.09 -23.37
CA SER A 143 -27.86 -24.13 -22.37
C SER A 143 -26.65 -24.34 -21.46
N ILE A 144 -25.43 -24.31 -22.00
CA ILE A 144 -24.19 -24.41 -21.22
C ILE A 144 -24.05 -23.22 -20.27
N ALA A 145 -24.29 -22.01 -20.77
CA ALA A 145 -24.21 -20.79 -19.96
C ALA A 145 -25.22 -20.81 -18.81
N CYS A 146 -26.48 -21.17 -19.09
CA CYS A 146 -27.51 -21.26 -18.06
C CYS A 146 -27.14 -22.29 -16.97
N ARG A 147 -26.73 -23.50 -17.37
CA ARG A 147 -26.32 -24.55 -16.41
C ARG A 147 -25.13 -24.14 -15.55
N SER A 148 -24.17 -23.42 -16.14
CA SER A 148 -22.98 -22.94 -15.41
C SER A 148 -23.32 -21.86 -14.36
N CYS A 149 -24.48 -21.23 -14.49
CA CYS A 149 -24.99 -20.20 -13.58
C CYS A 149 -26.14 -20.68 -12.69
N ASP A 150 -26.43 -21.99 -12.64
CA ASP A 150 -27.57 -22.58 -11.93
C ASP A 150 -28.93 -22.01 -12.39
N LEU A 151 -29.06 -21.82 -13.70
CA LEU A 151 -30.25 -21.32 -14.38
C LEU A 151 -30.80 -22.35 -15.37
N GLU A 152 -32.10 -22.24 -15.66
CA GLU A 152 -32.77 -23.02 -16.70
C GLU A 152 -32.99 -22.16 -17.94
N LEU A 153 -32.76 -22.72 -19.13
CA LEU A 153 -33.07 -22.09 -20.41
C LEU A 153 -34.54 -22.36 -20.75
N GLY A 154 -35.35 -21.31 -20.87
CA GLY A 154 -36.78 -21.39 -21.19
C GLY A 154 -37.07 -21.46 -22.69
N THR A 155 -36.20 -20.92 -23.54
CA THR A 155 -36.36 -20.99 -25.01
C THR A 155 -35.99 -22.37 -25.54
N SER A 156 -36.89 -22.99 -26.28
CA SER A 156 -36.70 -24.35 -26.79
C SER A 156 -35.71 -24.39 -27.98
N ALA A 157 -35.21 -25.60 -28.29
CA ALA A 157 -34.35 -25.79 -29.45
C ALA A 157 -35.05 -25.45 -30.77
N GLU A 158 -36.35 -25.74 -30.87
CA GLU A 158 -37.19 -25.42 -32.03
C GLU A 158 -37.40 -23.91 -32.19
N GLU A 159 -37.58 -23.18 -31.08
CA GLU A 159 -37.65 -21.71 -31.10
C GLU A 159 -36.32 -21.12 -31.56
N PHE A 160 -35.19 -21.58 -31.00
CA PHE A 160 -33.86 -21.16 -31.46
C PHE A 160 -33.66 -21.41 -32.94
N ALA A 161 -34.09 -22.58 -33.46
CA ALA A 161 -33.99 -22.91 -34.88
C ALA A 161 -34.73 -21.95 -35.81
N SER A 162 -35.70 -21.18 -35.30
CA SER A 162 -36.43 -20.15 -36.03
C SER A 162 -35.75 -18.77 -36.03
N PHE A 163 -34.79 -18.54 -35.14
CA PHE A 163 -34.05 -17.28 -35.06
C PHE A 163 -32.99 -17.17 -36.15
N ALA A 164 -32.47 -15.95 -36.36
CA ALA A 164 -31.31 -15.75 -37.21
C ALA A 164 -30.18 -16.68 -36.76
N ASN A 165 -29.52 -17.36 -37.70
CA ASN A 165 -28.41 -18.28 -37.42
C ASN A 165 -28.69 -19.39 -36.38
N GLY A 166 -29.94 -19.66 -36.03
CA GLY A 166 -30.29 -20.59 -34.95
C GLY A 166 -29.79 -22.03 -35.13
N ASN A 167 -29.73 -22.47 -36.39
CA ASN A 167 -29.23 -23.80 -36.79
C ASN A 167 -27.74 -23.80 -37.17
N MET A 168 -27.09 -22.64 -37.16
CA MET A 168 -25.66 -22.55 -37.44
C MET A 168 -24.87 -23.10 -36.25
N THR A 169 -23.68 -23.63 -36.56
CA THR A 169 -22.72 -24.01 -35.53
C THR A 169 -21.73 -22.88 -35.34
N PHE A 170 -21.64 -22.42 -34.10
CA PHE A 170 -20.69 -21.40 -33.68
C PHE A 170 -19.52 -22.06 -32.95
N SER A 171 -18.34 -21.45 -33.07
CA SER A 171 -17.14 -21.87 -32.36
C SER A 171 -16.52 -20.67 -31.66
N LEU A 172 -16.19 -20.86 -30.38
CA LEU A 172 -15.43 -19.95 -29.54
C LEU A 172 -14.09 -20.60 -29.23
N TYR A 173 -13.01 -19.91 -29.55
CA TYR A 173 -11.63 -20.36 -29.36
C TYR A 173 -11.05 -19.84 -28.03
N ALA A 174 -9.95 -20.42 -27.56
CA ALA A 174 -9.39 -20.16 -26.22
C ALA A 174 -8.96 -18.71 -25.99
N ASP A 175 -8.64 -17.99 -27.05
CA ASP A 175 -8.21 -16.59 -27.09
C ASP A 175 -9.38 -15.59 -27.11
N ASN A 176 -10.55 -16.02 -26.63
CA ASN A 176 -11.69 -15.10 -26.46
C ASN A 176 -11.51 -14.24 -25.19
N ASN A 177 -11.84 -12.96 -25.27
CA ASN A 177 -11.78 -12.01 -24.15
C ASN A 177 -13.11 -11.95 -23.34
N ILE A 178 -13.70 -13.10 -23.01
CA ILE A 178 -14.96 -13.16 -22.25
C ILE A 178 -14.67 -13.35 -20.77
N GLU A 179 -15.06 -12.37 -19.95
CA GLU A 179 -14.88 -12.43 -18.50
C GLU A 179 -16.07 -13.08 -17.76
N SER A 180 -17.31 -12.96 -18.27
CA SER A 180 -18.53 -13.46 -17.61
C SER A 180 -19.49 -14.18 -18.54
N TRP A 181 -20.34 -15.04 -17.96
CA TRP A 181 -21.40 -15.73 -18.70
C TRP A 181 -22.44 -14.77 -19.28
N ARG A 182 -22.62 -13.58 -18.69
CA ARG A 182 -23.46 -12.52 -19.24
C ARG A 182 -22.90 -12.01 -20.57
N THR A 183 -21.61 -11.71 -20.63
CA THR A 183 -20.95 -11.28 -21.88
C THR A 183 -20.99 -12.39 -22.93
N PHE A 184 -20.76 -13.64 -22.52
CA PHE A 184 -20.94 -14.80 -23.39
C PHE A 184 -22.34 -14.87 -24.01
N LEU A 185 -23.38 -14.79 -23.18
CA LEU A 185 -24.77 -14.83 -23.66
C LEU A 185 -25.13 -13.62 -24.52
N SER A 186 -24.59 -12.44 -24.22
CA SER A 186 -24.75 -11.24 -25.04
C SER A 186 -24.30 -11.50 -26.47
N TRP A 187 -23.09 -12.03 -26.66
CA TRP A 187 -22.57 -12.34 -28.00
C TRP A 187 -23.34 -13.46 -28.70
N VAL A 188 -23.76 -14.50 -27.98
CA VAL A 188 -24.63 -15.54 -28.54
C VAL A 188 -25.95 -14.92 -29.02
N ALA A 189 -26.55 -14.03 -28.21
CA ALA A 189 -27.81 -13.37 -28.52
C ALA A 189 -27.69 -12.41 -29.73
N GLN A 190 -26.60 -11.66 -29.84
CA GLN A 190 -26.31 -10.87 -31.04
C GLN A 190 -26.19 -11.74 -32.30
N ALA A 191 -25.49 -12.87 -32.19
CA ALA A 191 -25.30 -13.78 -33.31
C ALA A 191 -26.63 -14.37 -33.82
N VAL A 192 -27.66 -14.42 -32.97
CA VAL A 192 -29.03 -14.82 -33.34
C VAL A 192 -30.06 -13.68 -33.39
N ALA A 193 -29.60 -12.42 -33.40
CA ALA A 193 -30.43 -11.22 -33.48
C ALA A 193 -31.54 -11.13 -32.41
N CYS A 194 -31.25 -11.58 -31.18
CA CYS A 194 -32.17 -11.60 -30.05
C CYS A 194 -31.67 -10.74 -28.88
N ASN A 195 -32.57 -10.45 -27.95
CA ASN A 195 -32.24 -10.02 -26.58
C ASN A 195 -32.58 -11.14 -25.58
N VAL A 196 -31.98 -11.08 -24.40
CA VAL A 196 -32.08 -12.12 -23.37
C VAL A 196 -32.78 -11.58 -22.14
N PHE A 197 -33.71 -12.35 -21.58
CA PHE A 197 -34.52 -11.97 -20.42
C PHE A 197 -34.67 -13.14 -19.45
N ALA A 198 -34.99 -12.83 -18.19
CA ALA A 198 -35.63 -13.80 -17.31
C ALA A 198 -37.15 -13.76 -17.55
N ASP A 199 -37.76 -14.91 -17.81
CA ASP A 199 -39.21 -15.04 -17.89
C ASP A 199 -39.86 -14.97 -16.50
N ARG A 200 -41.19 -15.10 -16.46
CA ARG A 200 -41.95 -14.99 -15.20
C ARG A 200 -41.71 -16.14 -14.21
N GLU A 201 -41.13 -17.25 -14.67
CA GLU A 201 -40.71 -18.38 -13.84
C GLU A 201 -39.22 -18.27 -13.44
N GLY A 202 -38.51 -17.26 -13.96
CA GLY A 202 -37.09 -17.02 -13.74
C GLY A 202 -36.18 -17.80 -14.68
N LYS A 203 -36.70 -18.37 -15.77
CA LYS A 203 -35.92 -19.07 -16.80
C LYS A 203 -35.38 -18.06 -17.80
N ILE A 204 -34.20 -18.35 -18.36
CA ILE A 204 -33.57 -17.47 -19.34
C ILE A 204 -34.20 -17.70 -20.71
N ILE A 205 -34.72 -16.66 -21.34
CA ILE A 205 -35.34 -16.71 -22.67
C ILE A 205 -34.66 -15.75 -23.63
N PHE A 206 -34.65 -16.13 -24.90
CA PHE A 206 -34.18 -15.33 -26.03
C PHE A 206 -35.41 -14.89 -26.82
N ARG A 207 -35.46 -13.60 -27.16
CA ARG A 207 -36.57 -13.03 -27.93
C ARG A 207 -36.04 -12.14 -29.06
N PRO A 208 -36.43 -12.39 -30.32
CA PRO A 208 -36.16 -11.48 -31.44
C PRO A 208 -37.19 -10.35 -31.48
N TYR A 209 -36.86 -9.25 -32.15
CA TYR A 209 -37.84 -8.22 -32.50
C TYR A 209 -38.83 -8.77 -33.54
N ASP A 210 -40.09 -8.38 -33.45
CA ASP A 210 -41.14 -8.78 -34.40
C ASP A 210 -42.08 -7.63 -34.77
N GLN A 211 -43.14 -7.92 -35.53
CA GLN A 211 -44.13 -6.90 -35.93
C GLN A 211 -45.55 -7.26 -35.50
N ILE A 212 -45.69 -8.15 -34.52
CA ILE A 212 -46.99 -8.72 -34.12
C ILE A 212 -47.52 -7.93 -32.92
N PRO A 213 -48.54 -7.06 -33.09
CA PRO A 213 -49.05 -6.27 -31.98
C PRO A 213 -49.74 -7.17 -30.96
N VAL A 214 -49.37 -7.05 -29.69
CA VAL A 214 -50.00 -7.77 -28.58
C VAL A 214 -51.25 -7.06 -28.07
N ASP A 215 -51.34 -5.75 -28.29
CA ASP A 215 -52.49 -4.94 -27.89
C ASP A 215 -52.64 -3.66 -28.75
N THR A 216 -53.84 -3.07 -28.69
CA THR A 216 -54.16 -1.75 -29.25
C THR A 216 -54.65 -0.83 -28.13
N ILE A 217 -53.88 0.21 -27.84
CA ILE A 217 -54.13 1.14 -26.73
C ILE A 217 -54.70 2.42 -27.33
N ASP A 218 -55.92 2.81 -26.95
CA ASP A 218 -56.54 4.06 -27.41
C ASP A 218 -56.14 5.27 -26.55
N ALA A 219 -56.62 6.46 -26.91
CA ALA A 219 -56.32 7.69 -26.16
C ALA A 219 -56.99 7.78 -24.77
N ALA A 220 -58.08 7.07 -24.51
CA ALA A 220 -58.80 7.11 -23.24
C ALA A 220 -58.07 6.32 -22.14
N HIS A 221 -57.24 5.36 -22.51
CA HIS A 221 -56.44 4.54 -21.59
C HIS A 221 -55.04 5.09 -21.33
N ARG A 222 -54.76 6.34 -21.72
CA ARG A 222 -53.46 7.01 -21.54
C ARG A 222 -53.58 8.19 -20.59
N PHE A 223 -52.51 8.46 -19.85
CA PHE A 223 -52.39 9.68 -19.07
C PHE A 223 -51.97 10.88 -19.93
N THR A 224 -52.20 12.08 -19.40
CA THR A 224 -51.77 13.32 -20.06
C THR A 224 -50.24 13.40 -20.04
N GLY A 225 -49.62 13.62 -21.21
CA GLY A 225 -48.17 13.75 -21.35
C GLY A 225 -47.46 12.68 -22.18
N CYS A 226 -48.19 11.69 -22.73
CA CYS A 226 -47.61 10.73 -23.68
C CYS A 226 -47.03 11.44 -24.92
N THR A 227 -45.87 10.98 -25.39
CA THR A 227 -45.18 11.51 -26.55
C THR A 227 -44.94 10.42 -27.59
N PHE A 228 -45.00 10.80 -28.87
CA PHE A 228 -44.79 9.93 -30.01
C PHE A 228 -43.87 10.64 -31.00
N GLY A 229 -42.86 9.94 -31.50
CA GLY A 229 -41.95 10.45 -32.52
C GLY A 229 -42.64 10.62 -33.88
N ASP A 230 -42.03 11.43 -34.73
CA ASP A 230 -42.49 11.72 -36.10
C ASP A 230 -41.78 10.87 -37.17
N TYR A 231 -40.98 9.89 -36.75
CA TYR A 231 -40.22 9.00 -37.64
C TYR A 231 -40.32 7.54 -37.23
N VAL A 232 -40.02 6.64 -38.17
CA VAL A 232 -39.92 5.19 -37.95
C VAL A 232 -38.46 4.79 -37.95
N THR A 233 -38.02 4.11 -36.89
CA THR A 233 -36.70 3.48 -36.82
C THR A 233 -36.71 2.21 -37.64
N ARG A 234 -35.78 2.10 -38.59
CA ARG A 234 -35.60 0.94 -39.48
C ARG A 234 -34.15 0.82 -39.91
N TYR A 235 -33.70 -0.42 -40.14
CA TYR A 235 -32.33 -0.74 -40.53
C TYR A 235 -32.31 -1.45 -41.87
N THR A 236 -31.45 -0.98 -42.79
CA THR A 236 -31.22 -1.58 -44.12
C THR A 236 -29.74 -1.89 -44.36
N GLY A 237 -28.89 -1.55 -43.39
CA GLY A 237 -27.47 -1.89 -43.40
C GLY A 237 -27.02 -2.44 -42.06
N LEU A 238 -25.95 -3.22 -42.09
CA LEU A 238 -25.24 -3.78 -40.96
C LEU A 238 -23.74 -3.56 -41.17
N SER A 239 -23.06 -3.04 -40.16
CA SER A 239 -21.60 -3.02 -40.09
C SER A 239 -21.15 -3.98 -38.98
N CYS A 240 -20.14 -4.80 -39.27
CA CYS A 240 -19.56 -5.76 -38.33
C CYS A 240 -18.05 -5.80 -38.52
N VAL A 241 -17.31 -5.85 -37.42
CA VAL A 241 -15.84 -5.94 -37.47
C VAL A 241 -15.41 -7.37 -37.76
N ASP A 242 -14.49 -7.50 -38.72
CA ASP A 242 -13.76 -8.73 -39.00
C ASP A 242 -12.44 -8.71 -38.21
N ILE A 243 -12.40 -9.50 -37.14
CA ILE A 243 -11.32 -9.47 -36.14
C ILE A 243 -9.99 -9.91 -36.76
N ALA A 244 -10.02 -10.81 -37.76
CA ALA A 244 -8.81 -11.35 -38.36
C ALA A 244 -8.05 -10.31 -39.21
N VAL A 245 -8.76 -9.37 -39.82
CA VAL A 245 -8.18 -8.32 -40.66
C VAL A 245 -8.28 -6.93 -40.06
N GLN A 246 -8.95 -6.78 -38.91
CA GLN A 246 -9.21 -5.49 -38.24
C GLN A 246 -9.87 -4.48 -39.20
N GLU A 247 -10.91 -4.94 -39.91
CA GLU A 247 -11.67 -4.08 -40.83
C GLU A 247 -13.17 -4.21 -40.54
N THR A 248 -13.86 -3.07 -40.58
CA THR A 248 -15.33 -3.03 -40.54
C THR A 248 -15.90 -3.41 -41.91
N LYS A 249 -16.62 -4.53 -41.98
CA LYS A 249 -17.33 -4.98 -43.19
C LYS A 249 -18.77 -4.49 -43.19
N TYR A 250 -19.18 -3.98 -44.35
CA TYR A 250 -20.52 -3.47 -44.60
C TYR A 250 -21.39 -4.48 -45.34
N TYR A 251 -22.63 -4.65 -44.88
CA TYR A 251 -23.67 -5.46 -45.51
C TYR A 251 -24.91 -4.58 -45.67
N GLY A 252 -25.44 -4.49 -46.89
CA GLY A 252 -26.65 -3.72 -47.19
C GLY A 252 -27.71 -4.57 -47.88
N GLU A 253 -28.97 -4.23 -47.65
CA GLU A 253 -30.10 -4.71 -48.44
C GLU A 253 -30.08 -4.10 -49.86
N ASP A 254 -30.83 -4.70 -50.79
CA ASP A 254 -30.93 -4.19 -52.18
C ASP A 254 -31.39 -2.72 -52.22
N THR A 255 -32.26 -2.34 -51.28
CA THR A 255 -32.67 -0.95 -51.04
C THR A 255 -32.13 -0.48 -49.71
N ASP A 256 -30.96 0.16 -49.76
CA ASP A 256 -30.27 0.69 -48.58
C ASP A 256 -30.54 2.19 -48.35
N ASP A 257 -31.75 2.50 -47.87
CA ASP A 257 -32.25 3.86 -47.66
C ASP A 257 -32.60 4.18 -46.18
N ALA A 258 -32.15 3.35 -45.25
CA ALA A 258 -32.38 3.48 -43.81
C ALA A 258 -31.09 3.58 -42.98
N LEU A 259 -31.18 3.22 -41.70
CA LEU A 259 -30.04 3.19 -40.79
C LEU A 259 -29.12 2.00 -41.07
N THR A 260 -27.83 2.19 -40.81
CA THR A 260 -26.86 1.10 -40.63
C THR A 260 -26.74 0.77 -39.15
N TYR A 261 -27.00 -0.49 -38.78
CA TYR A 261 -26.78 -1.01 -37.44
C TYR A 261 -25.30 -1.34 -37.26
N ASN A 262 -24.64 -0.79 -36.24
CA ASN A 262 -23.27 -1.15 -35.93
C ASN A 262 -23.27 -2.28 -34.89
N LEU A 263 -22.85 -3.47 -35.30
CA LEU A 263 -22.74 -4.63 -34.43
C LEU A 263 -21.44 -4.61 -33.61
N GLY A 264 -20.41 -3.93 -34.09
CA GLY A 264 -19.06 -4.02 -33.53
C GLY A 264 -18.42 -5.39 -33.76
N GLU A 265 -17.63 -5.83 -32.78
CA GLU A 265 -16.95 -7.11 -32.76
C GLU A 265 -17.79 -8.20 -32.09
N ASN A 266 -17.82 -9.38 -32.69
CA ASN A 266 -18.44 -10.57 -32.09
C ASN A 266 -17.65 -11.83 -32.50
N PRO A 267 -17.00 -12.54 -31.56
CA PRO A 267 -16.19 -13.73 -31.85
C PRO A 267 -16.95 -14.88 -32.51
N PHE A 268 -18.26 -15.01 -32.29
CA PHE A 268 -19.07 -16.04 -32.93
C PHE A 268 -19.32 -15.76 -34.42
N LEU A 269 -19.08 -14.53 -34.89
CA LEU A 269 -19.28 -14.11 -36.27
C LEU A 269 -17.97 -13.98 -37.06
N GLN A 270 -16.93 -14.71 -36.63
CA GLN A 270 -15.60 -14.68 -37.25
C GLN A 270 -15.27 -15.96 -38.04
N ASN A 271 -16.01 -17.04 -37.81
CA ASN A 271 -15.72 -18.35 -38.39
C ASN A 271 -16.97 -19.01 -38.97
N GLY A 272 -16.78 -19.91 -39.93
CA GLY A 272 -17.88 -20.53 -40.67
C GLY A 272 -18.34 -19.64 -41.84
N ASP A 273 -19.62 -19.74 -42.20
CA ASP A 273 -20.19 -18.97 -43.31
C ASP A 273 -20.57 -17.54 -42.87
N VAL A 274 -19.54 -16.74 -42.55
CA VAL A 274 -19.68 -15.43 -41.88
C VAL A 274 -20.56 -14.44 -42.65
N ASP A 275 -20.48 -14.43 -43.98
CA ASP A 275 -21.30 -13.53 -44.80
C ASP A 275 -22.78 -13.92 -44.76
N VAL A 276 -23.08 -15.22 -44.76
CA VAL A 276 -24.45 -15.71 -44.58
C VAL A 276 -24.94 -15.37 -43.17
N MET A 277 -24.11 -15.56 -42.15
CA MET A 277 -24.50 -15.25 -40.77
C MET A 277 -24.81 -13.78 -40.54
N ARG A 278 -23.95 -12.88 -41.03
CA ARG A 278 -24.14 -11.43 -40.91
C ARG A 278 -25.34 -10.95 -41.72
N LYS A 279 -25.58 -11.49 -42.92
CA LYS A 279 -26.80 -11.21 -43.69
C LYS A 279 -28.06 -11.69 -42.99
N SER A 280 -28.03 -12.86 -42.35
CA SER A 280 -29.18 -13.35 -41.57
C SER A 280 -29.55 -12.41 -40.42
N ILE A 281 -28.55 -11.77 -39.78
CA ILE A 281 -28.78 -10.76 -38.75
C ILE A 281 -29.41 -9.50 -39.36
N LEU A 282 -28.90 -9.02 -40.49
CA LEU A 282 -29.47 -7.88 -41.20
C LEU A 282 -30.94 -8.12 -41.59
N THR A 283 -31.25 -9.30 -42.12
CA THR A 283 -32.63 -9.69 -42.45
C THR A 283 -33.53 -9.66 -41.20
N ALA A 284 -33.05 -10.15 -40.05
CA ALA A 284 -33.81 -10.10 -38.81
C ALA A 284 -34.04 -8.67 -38.30
N LEU A 285 -33.03 -7.80 -38.41
CA LEU A 285 -33.14 -6.37 -38.07
C LEU A 285 -34.19 -5.63 -38.91
N GLY A 286 -34.51 -6.12 -40.12
CA GLY A 286 -35.59 -5.58 -40.96
C GLY A 286 -36.99 -5.63 -40.32
N SER A 287 -37.17 -6.45 -39.27
CA SER A 287 -38.40 -6.49 -38.46
C SER A 287 -38.59 -5.22 -37.63
N ILE A 288 -37.51 -4.49 -37.31
CA ILE A 288 -37.56 -3.25 -36.55
C ILE A 288 -38.15 -2.15 -37.42
N GLN A 289 -39.42 -1.81 -37.16
CA GLN A 289 -40.16 -0.74 -37.82
C GLN A 289 -41.01 0.01 -36.80
N TYR A 290 -40.35 0.62 -35.81
CA TYR A 290 -41.02 1.19 -34.65
C TYR A 290 -40.88 2.71 -34.58
N VAL A 291 -41.96 3.35 -34.14
CA VAL A 291 -41.95 4.77 -33.78
C VAL A 291 -41.53 4.88 -32.31
N PRO A 292 -40.54 5.73 -31.97
CA PRO A 292 -40.17 5.94 -30.58
C PRO A 292 -41.29 6.66 -29.84
N PHE A 293 -41.47 6.33 -28.57
CA PHE A 293 -42.57 6.85 -27.77
C PHE A 293 -42.26 6.82 -26.27
N LYS A 294 -42.99 7.63 -25.52
CA LYS A 294 -43.11 7.51 -24.06
C LYS A 294 -44.59 7.55 -23.70
N ALA A 295 -45.04 6.56 -22.94
CA ALA A 295 -46.43 6.46 -22.48
C ALA A 295 -46.50 6.22 -20.97
N GLU A 296 -47.45 6.90 -20.33
CA GLU A 296 -47.85 6.65 -18.95
C GLU A 296 -49.35 6.28 -18.92
N MET A 297 -49.72 5.24 -18.16
CA MET A 297 -51.09 4.71 -18.14
C MET A 297 -51.39 3.89 -16.88
N ILE A 298 -52.67 3.52 -16.69
CA ILE A 298 -53.09 2.42 -15.80
C ILE A 298 -52.79 1.11 -16.54
N GLY A 299 -51.49 0.82 -16.72
CA GLY A 299 -51.03 -0.20 -17.67
C GLY A 299 -51.21 -1.62 -17.20
N ASN A 300 -50.97 -2.55 -18.12
CA ASN A 300 -51.17 -3.97 -17.91
C ASN A 300 -49.86 -4.68 -17.54
N PRO A 301 -49.70 -5.19 -16.31
CA PRO A 301 -48.46 -5.86 -15.91
C PRO A 301 -48.20 -7.19 -16.64
N ALA A 302 -49.15 -7.67 -17.46
CA ALA A 302 -48.95 -8.79 -18.38
C ALA A 302 -48.06 -8.42 -19.59
N TYR A 303 -47.92 -7.13 -19.91
CA TYR A 303 -47.00 -6.66 -20.94
C TYR A 303 -45.55 -6.95 -20.53
N ASP A 304 -44.72 -7.19 -21.54
CA ASP A 304 -43.33 -7.60 -21.35
C ASP A 304 -42.39 -6.91 -22.35
N LEU A 305 -41.09 -6.90 -22.06
CA LEU A 305 -40.11 -6.27 -22.95
C LEU A 305 -40.19 -6.86 -24.35
N MET A 306 -40.00 -5.97 -25.33
CA MET A 306 -40.14 -6.21 -26.77
C MET A 306 -41.56 -6.48 -27.26
N ASP A 307 -42.59 -6.39 -26.40
CA ASP A 307 -43.96 -6.40 -26.89
C ASP A 307 -44.22 -5.22 -27.83
N VAL A 308 -44.96 -5.49 -28.91
CA VAL A 308 -45.33 -4.52 -29.93
C VAL A 308 -46.77 -4.06 -29.73
N PHE A 309 -47.02 -2.77 -29.89
CA PHE A 309 -48.31 -2.14 -29.65
C PHE A 309 -48.75 -1.33 -30.87
N ARG A 310 -50.07 -1.15 -30.98
CA ARG A 310 -50.66 -0.07 -31.77
C ARG A 310 -51.23 0.98 -30.83
N PHE A 311 -50.89 2.24 -31.04
CA PHE A 311 -51.52 3.35 -30.35
C PHE A 311 -52.50 4.05 -31.31
N THR A 312 -53.77 4.15 -30.92
CA THR A 312 -54.81 4.79 -31.76
C THR A 312 -55.35 6.10 -31.17
N GLY A 313 -55.64 7.07 -32.03
CA GLY A 313 -56.23 8.34 -31.63
C GLY A 313 -55.29 9.32 -30.92
N GLY A 314 -55.73 10.57 -30.82
CA GLY A 314 -54.91 11.68 -30.32
C GLY A 314 -53.79 12.04 -31.29
N HIS A 315 -52.54 12.10 -30.79
CA HIS A 315 -51.33 12.38 -31.58
C HIS A 315 -50.59 11.10 -32.05
N ALA A 316 -51.13 9.91 -31.77
CA ALA A 316 -50.54 8.66 -32.24
C ALA A 316 -50.92 8.36 -33.70
N ASP A 317 -50.03 7.72 -34.45
CA ASP A 317 -50.31 7.22 -35.80
C ASP A 317 -50.81 5.76 -35.71
N ASP A 318 -52.12 5.59 -35.92
CA ASP A 318 -52.86 4.32 -35.85
C ASP A 318 -52.25 3.19 -36.71
N ASN A 319 -51.51 3.55 -37.77
CA ASN A 319 -50.93 2.57 -38.69
C ASN A 319 -49.51 2.14 -38.30
N ARG A 320 -48.92 2.74 -37.27
CA ARG A 320 -47.54 2.48 -36.86
C ARG A 320 -47.45 1.49 -35.70
N LEU A 321 -46.28 0.89 -35.60
CA LEU A 321 -45.93 -0.06 -34.56
C LEU A 321 -45.02 0.64 -33.53
N PHE A 322 -45.17 0.23 -32.29
CA PHE A 322 -44.45 0.79 -31.15
C PHE A 322 -43.95 -0.39 -30.31
N CYS A 323 -42.64 -0.51 -30.12
CA CYS A 323 -42.04 -1.61 -29.36
C CYS A 323 -41.60 -1.12 -27.98
N MET A 324 -42.00 -1.80 -26.91
CA MET A 324 -41.60 -1.45 -25.55
C MET A 324 -40.18 -1.96 -25.26
N THR A 325 -39.22 -1.04 -25.18
CA THR A 325 -37.82 -1.36 -24.86
C THR A 325 -37.45 -1.09 -23.42
N LYS A 326 -38.31 -0.39 -22.66
CA LYS A 326 -38.15 -0.13 -21.23
C LYS A 326 -39.52 0.04 -20.58
N PHE A 327 -39.65 -0.44 -19.34
CA PHE A 327 -40.83 -0.18 -18.53
C PHE A 327 -40.48 0.06 -17.05
N VAL A 328 -41.36 0.79 -16.37
CA VAL A 328 -41.41 0.93 -14.93
C VAL A 328 -42.85 0.64 -14.49
N PHE A 329 -43.06 -0.46 -13.79
CA PHE A 329 -44.34 -0.79 -13.20
C PHE A 329 -44.35 -0.37 -11.73
N SER A 330 -45.18 0.61 -11.37
CA SER A 330 -45.36 1.04 -9.98
C SER A 330 -46.76 0.69 -9.49
N TYR A 331 -46.86 -0.19 -8.50
CA TYR A 331 -48.15 -0.68 -7.99
C TYR A 331 -48.94 0.45 -7.30
N ASN A 332 -50.27 0.50 -7.50
CA ASN A 332 -51.17 1.57 -7.06
C ASN A 332 -50.84 2.98 -7.60
N GLN A 333 -49.99 3.10 -8.61
CA GLN A 333 -49.61 4.39 -9.19
C GLN A 333 -49.80 4.39 -10.71
N LYS A 334 -48.73 4.09 -11.45
CA LYS A 334 -48.67 4.18 -12.91
C LYS A 334 -47.81 3.08 -13.50
N TYR A 335 -48.08 2.79 -14.76
CA TYR A 335 -47.23 1.98 -15.62
C TYR A 335 -46.62 2.90 -16.66
N GLU A 336 -45.29 2.99 -16.66
CA GLU A 336 -44.53 3.78 -17.62
C GLU A 336 -43.87 2.83 -18.60
N MET A 337 -43.98 3.15 -19.89
CA MET A 337 -43.27 2.41 -20.92
C MET A 337 -42.79 3.31 -22.04
N SER A 338 -41.67 2.92 -22.64
CA SER A 338 -41.06 3.65 -23.73
C SER A 338 -40.45 2.73 -24.77
N GLY A 339 -40.41 3.24 -26.00
CA GLY A 339 -39.66 2.66 -27.11
C GLY A 339 -38.65 3.68 -27.61
N VAL A 340 -37.39 3.26 -27.76
CA VAL A 340 -36.31 4.10 -28.27
C VAL A 340 -36.14 3.96 -29.78
N GLY A 341 -35.43 4.90 -30.41
CA GLY A 341 -35.27 4.92 -31.85
C GLY A 341 -34.37 6.02 -32.38
N LYS A 342 -33.84 5.84 -33.60
CA LYS A 342 -33.05 6.85 -34.33
C LYS A 342 -33.74 7.19 -35.65
N ASN A 343 -33.69 8.46 -36.04
CA ASN A 343 -34.34 8.93 -37.25
C ASN A 343 -33.51 8.60 -38.50
N PRO A 344 -34.00 7.77 -39.44
CA PRO A 344 -33.27 7.48 -40.67
C PRO A 344 -32.99 8.71 -41.54
N ALA A 345 -33.86 9.74 -41.50
CA ALA A 345 -33.75 10.94 -42.34
C ALA A 345 -32.63 11.90 -41.90
N LEU A 346 -32.13 11.78 -40.66
CA LEU A 346 -31.07 12.64 -40.14
C LEU A 346 -29.66 12.15 -40.49
N ILE A 347 -29.54 10.96 -41.10
CA ILE A 347 -28.28 10.42 -41.59
C ILE A 347 -28.01 11.03 -42.98
N THR A 348 -27.30 12.16 -43.01
CA THR A 348 -26.79 12.74 -44.27
C THR A 348 -25.77 11.80 -44.90
N ARG A 349 -25.62 11.84 -46.23
CA ARG A 349 -24.73 10.94 -47.00
C ARG A 349 -23.25 10.96 -46.55
N ASN A 350 -22.82 11.99 -45.82
CA ASN A 350 -21.49 12.11 -45.19
C ASN A 350 -21.39 11.40 -43.82
N SER A 351 -22.52 11.13 -43.16
CA SER A 351 -22.55 10.47 -41.84
C SER A 351 -22.43 8.94 -41.88
N LYS A 352 -22.48 8.32 -43.08
CA LYS A 352 -22.06 6.91 -43.26
C LYS A 352 -20.53 6.83 -43.16
N SER A 353 -19.80 7.72 -43.84
CA SER A 353 -18.34 7.84 -43.70
C SER A 353 -17.88 8.43 -42.36
N ASP A 354 -18.64 9.34 -41.72
CA ASP A 354 -18.28 9.85 -40.39
C ASP A 354 -18.52 8.81 -39.28
N LYS A 355 -19.39 7.81 -39.50
CA LYS A 355 -19.51 6.64 -38.62
C LYS A 355 -18.38 5.64 -38.83
N ASP A 356 -17.83 5.55 -40.04
CA ASP A 356 -16.56 4.85 -40.25
C ASP A 356 -15.44 5.58 -39.51
N ILE A 357 -15.49 6.92 -39.41
CA ILE A 357 -14.55 7.71 -38.59
C ILE A 357 -14.83 7.54 -37.09
N SER A 358 -16.07 7.45 -36.62
CA SER A 358 -16.37 7.17 -35.20
C SER A 358 -16.01 5.73 -34.84
N GLY A 359 -16.26 4.77 -35.74
CA GLY A 359 -15.81 3.39 -35.65
C GLY A 359 -14.29 3.32 -35.66
N LEU A 360 -13.62 4.08 -36.52
CA LEU A 360 -12.17 4.28 -36.52
C LEU A 360 -11.67 5.10 -35.34
N VAL A 361 -12.49 5.88 -34.64
CA VAL A 361 -12.11 6.63 -33.42
C VAL A 361 -12.35 5.79 -32.19
N ASP A 362 -13.36 4.93 -32.16
CA ASP A 362 -13.57 3.92 -31.13
C ASP A 362 -12.62 2.76 -31.32
N GLU A 363 -12.27 2.42 -32.56
CA GLU A 363 -11.19 1.54 -32.95
C GLU A 363 -9.86 2.24 -32.74
N VAL A 364 -9.65 3.52 -33.07
CA VAL A 364 -8.43 4.25 -32.65
C VAL A 364 -8.41 4.45 -31.15
N ASN A 365 -9.50 4.51 -30.41
CA ASN A 365 -9.49 4.57 -28.94
C ASN A 365 -9.27 3.18 -28.35
N SER A 366 -9.81 2.12 -28.96
CA SER A 366 -9.59 0.72 -28.58
C SER A 366 -8.17 0.28 -28.93
N ILE A 367 -7.67 0.70 -30.09
CA ILE A 367 -6.30 0.69 -30.60
C ILE A 367 -5.44 1.65 -29.81
N THR A 368 -5.88 2.81 -29.31
CA THR A 368 -5.02 3.63 -28.42
C THR A 368 -4.96 2.99 -27.04
N SER A 369 -6.00 2.27 -26.62
CA SER A 369 -5.98 1.41 -25.44
C SER A 369 -5.32 0.04 -25.67
N SER A 370 -5.05 -0.39 -26.90
CA SER A 370 -4.38 -1.68 -27.23
C SER A 370 -3.01 -1.54 -27.92
N ILE A 371 -2.69 -0.39 -28.50
CA ILE A 371 -1.36 -0.01 -29.04
C ILE A 371 -0.43 0.42 -27.92
N ASN A 372 -0.92 0.83 -26.76
CA ASN A 372 -0.04 1.08 -25.63
C ASN A 372 0.07 -0.14 -24.72
N SER A 373 0.64 -1.21 -25.27
CA SER A 373 1.47 -2.16 -24.52
C SER A 373 2.91 -2.16 -25.05
N LEU A 374 3.35 -1.04 -25.66
CA LEU A 374 4.77 -0.71 -25.65
C LEU A 374 5.14 -0.58 -24.17
N LEU A 375 5.69 -1.64 -23.60
CA LEU A 375 6.26 -1.61 -22.27
C LEU A 375 7.52 -0.77 -22.37
N TYR A 376 7.72 0.17 -21.45
CA TYR A 376 8.87 1.03 -21.51
C TYR A 376 9.40 1.39 -20.13
N ASP A 377 10.71 1.54 -20.03
CA ASP A 377 11.36 1.94 -18.77
C ASP A 377 12.57 2.83 -19.03
N TYR A 378 13.07 3.47 -17.98
CA TYR A 378 14.20 4.37 -17.98
C TYR A 378 15.11 4.14 -16.77
N ASN A 379 16.40 4.45 -16.91
CA ASN A 379 17.29 4.44 -15.75
C ASN A 379 16.92 5.55 -14.75
N THR A 380 16.82 5.21 -13.47
CA THR A 380 16.38 6.12 -12.40
C THR A 380 17.52 6.94 -11.78
N GLY A 381 18.78 6.53 -11.99
CA GLY A 381 19.98 7.20 -11.48
C GLY A 381 21.08 7.32 -12.53
N THR A 382 22.12 8.10 -12.22
CA THR A 382 23.31 8.22 -13.08
C THR A 382 24.05 6.89 -13.16
N LEU A 383 24.35 6.44 -14.37
CA LEU A 383 25.10 5.22 -14.65
C LEU A 383 26.46 5.55 -15.26
N SER A 384 27.47 4.74 -14.93
CA SER A 384 28.81 4.83 -15.51
C SER A 384 29.29 3.44 -15.89
N PHE A 385 29.66 3.29 -17.16
CA PHE A 385 30.14 2.04 -17.76
C PHE A 385 31.64 2.16 -18.09
N SER A 386 32.40 1.15 -17.69
CA SER A 386 33.85 1.05 -17.91
C SER A 386 34.18 -0.26 -18.64
N GLN A 387 35.39 -0.79 -18.48
CA GLN A 387 35.84 -2.02 -19.13
C GLN A 387 35.21 -3.30 -18.56
N SER A 388 34.52 -3.21 -17.42
CA SER A 388 33.73 -4.30 -16.87
C SER A 388 32.27 -4.20 -17.32
N GLU A 389 31.72 -5.32 -17.78
CA GLU A 389 30.31 -5.49 -18.07
C GLU A 389 29.42 -5.14 -16.89
N ARG A 390 28.42 -4.28 -17.15
CA ARG A 390 27.46 -3.82 -16.15
C ARG A 390 26.07 -3.70 -16.77
N ILE A 391 25.04 -3.95 -15.96
CA ILE A 391 23.65 -3.81 -16.36
C ILE A 391 23.34 -2.36 -16.68
N ALA A 392 22.79 -2.13 -17.87
CA ALA A 392 22.28 -0.85 -18.32
C ALA A 392 20.76 -0.75 -18.14
N GLY A 393 20.01 -1.85 -18.28
CA GLY A 393 18.58 -1.92 -17.99
C GLY A 393 18.02 -3.34 -18.06
N CYS A 394 16.82 -3.52 -17.50
CA CYS A 394 16.10 -4.78 -17.44
C CYS A 394 14.59 -4.55 -17.58
N ILE A 395 13.89 -5.36 -18.37
CA ILE A 395 12.42 -5.36 -18.44
C ILE A 395 11.90 -6.79 -18.24
N SER A 396 10.97 -6.96 -17.29
CA SER A 396 10.22 -8.19 -17.05
C SER A 396 8.83 -8.11 -17.70
N TYR A 397 8.45 -9.13 -18.46
CA TYR A 397 7.20 -9.13 -19.21
C TYR A 397 6.62 -10.54 -19.36
N TYR A 398 5.29 -10.64 -19.38
CA TYR A 398 4.56 -11.88 -19.54
C TYR A 398 4.04 -11.90 -20.96
N ILE A 399 4.26 -13.03 -21.61
CA ILE A 399 3.69 -13.28 -22.92
C ILE A 399 2.50 -14.20 -22.74
N SER A 400 1.30 -13.72 -23.07
CA SER A 400 0.04 -14.44 -22.90
C SER A 400 -0.13 -15.59 -23.90
N LYS A 401 0.53 -15.50 -25.06
CA LYS A 401 0.54 -16.50 -26.12
C LYS A 401 1.83 -16.36 -26.93
N GLU A 402 2.36 -17.47 -27.44
CA GLU A 402 3.58 -17.48 -28.25
C GLU A 402 3.57 -16.38 -29.33
N ALA A 403 4.57 -15.49 -29.28
CA ALA A 403 4.60 -14.24 -30.05
C ALA A 403 6.04 -13.79 -30.33
N ASP A 404 6.21 -12.97 -31.37
CA ASP A 404 7.47 -12.29 -31.63
C ASP A 404 7.56 -11.02 -30.79
N VAL A 405 8.71 -10.81 -30.17
CA VAL A 405 9.00 -9.69 -29.29
C VAL A 405 10.05 -8.80 -29.95
N GLU A 406 9.72 -7.52 -30.10
CA GLU A 406 10.63 -6.47 -30.51
C GLU A 406 11.08 -5.67 -29.30
N GLY A 407 12.32 -5.20 -29.30
CA GLY A 407 12.74 -4.25 -28.28
C GLY A 407 13.71 -3.20 -28.80
N HIS A 408 13.64 -2.02 -28.21
CA HIS A 408 14.51 -0.90 -28.54
C HIS A 408 15.24 -0.42 -27.30
N PHE A 409 16.52 -0.11 -27.49
CA PHE A 409 17.38 0.52 -26.49
C PHE A 409 17.85 1.86 -27.04
N LEU A 410 17.60 2.95 -26.33
CA LEU A 410 18.11 4.27 -26.68
C LEU A 410 18.93 4.78 -25.50
N MET A 411 20.15 5.25 -25.76
CA MET A 411 21.02 5.80 -24.72
C MET A 411 21.62 7.14 -25.15
N HIS A 412 21.40 8.15 -24.34
CA HIS A 412 22.12 9.41 -24.32
C HIS A 412 23.35 9.26 -23.44
N TYR A 413 24.53 9.39 -24.04
CA TYR A 413 25.80 9.15 -23.36
C TYR A 413 26.72 10.35 -23.43
N ARG A 414 27.67 10.38 -22.50
CA ARG A 414 28.85 11.24 -22.52
C ARG A 414 30.11 10.40 -22.34
N THR A 415 31.10 10.59 -23.20
CA THR A 415 32.41 9.95 -23.07
C THR A 415 33.53 10.98 -23.21
N ASP A 416 34.60 10.83 -22.45
CA ASP A 416 35.74 11.76 -22.42
C ASP A 416 36.66 11.59 -23.64
N GLN A 417 36.67 10.39 -24.22
CA GLN A 417 37.46 10.02 -25.39
C GLN A 417 36.67 9.07 -26.30
N SER A 418 37.15 8.91 -27.53
CA SER A 418 36.56 7.92 -28.44
C SER A 418 36.79 6.51 -27.89
N THR A 419 35.73 5.72 -27.78
CA THR A 419 35.75 4.36 -27.25
C THR A 419 34.83 3.45 -28.06
N THR A 420 35.07 2.15 -28.01
CA THR A 420 34.13 1.16 -28.54
C THR A 420 33.23 0.68 -27.41
N MET A 421 31.92 0.83 -27.58
CA MET A 421 30.89 0.26 -26.71
C MET A 421 30.53 -1.14 -27.16
N ILE A 422 30.38 -2.05 -26.19
CA ILE A 422 29.95 -3.43 -26.38
C ILE A 422 28.67 -3.62 -25.58
N VAL A 423 27.61 -4.06 -26.24
CA VAL A 423 26.28 -4.28 -25.65
C VAL A 423 25.90 -5.75 -25.78
N ARG A 424 25.42 -6.36 -24.70
CA ARG A 424 24.87 -7.73 -24.71
C ARG A 424 23.45 -7.75 -24.20
N VAL A 425 22.69 -8.75 -24.65
CA VAL A 425 21.29 -8.95 -24.28
C VAL A 425 21.12 -10.40 -23.81
N TYR A 426 20.51 -10.58 -22.63
CA TYR A 426 20.28 -11.87 -22.00
C TYR A 426 18.77 -12.10 -21.74
N ASP A 427 18.39 -13.37 -21.62
CA ASP A 427 17.07 -13.83 -21.15
C ASP A 427 17.17 -14.52 -19.77
N THR A 428 16.02 -14.82 -19.14
CA THR A 428 15.67 -15.42 -17.83
C THR A 428 16.59 -16.50 -17.21
N THR A 429 17.63 -16.92 -17.90
CA THR A 429 18.64 -17.91 -17.47
C THR A 429 20.09 -17.50 -17.75
N VAL A 430 20.35 -16.23 -18.12
CA VAL A 430 21.66 -15.67 -18.51
C VAL A 430 22.23 -16.30 -19.80
N GLU A 431 21.36 -16.82 -20.67
CA GLU A 431 21.76 -17.20 -22.03
C GLU A 431 21.83 -15.94 -22.91
N GLU A 432 23.00 -15.68 -23.50
CA GLU A 432 23.22 -14.54 -24.39
C GLU A 432 22.39 -14.75 -25.67
N LEU A 433 21.46 -13.83 -25.94
CA LEU A 433 20.46 -13.99 -26.99
C LEU A 433 21.04 -13.81 -28.39
N TYR A 434 22.08 -12.99 -28.52
CA TYR A 434 22.76 -12.68 -29.77
C TYR A 434 24.21 -12.33 -29.53
N SER A 435 25.04 -12.45 -30.57
CA SER A 435 26.42 -11.96 -30.53
C SER A 435 26.50 -10.50 -30.04
N PRO A 436 27.56 -10.12 -29.29
CA PRO A 436 27.70 -8.77 -28.75
C PRO A 436 27.60 -7.71 -29.84
N LEU A 437 26.79 -6.68 -29.59
CA LEU A 437 26.65 -5.55 -30.50
C LEU A 437 27.75 -4.53 -30.21
N ILE A 438 28.50 -4.13 -31.23
CA ILE A 438 29.71 -3.33 -31.09
C ILE A 438 29.53 -2.00 -31.84
N TYR A 439 29.75 -0.89 -31.14
CA TYR A 439 29.59 0.46 -31.68
C TYR A 439 30.75 1.37 -31.30
N ASP A 440 31.31 2.09 -32.27
CA ASP A 440 32.32 3.11 -32.00
C ASP A 440 31.65 4.44 -31.63
N LEU A 441 31.96 4.94 -30.44
CA LEU A 441 31.44 6.19 -29.90
C LEU A 441 32.52 7.29 -29.97
N PRO A 442 32.24 8.45 -30.59
CA PRO A 442 33.15 9.59 -30.55
C PRO A 442 33.20 10.26 -29.17
N ALA A 443 34.31 10.93 -28.86
CA ALA A 443 34.43 11.77 -27.67
C ALA A 443 33.36 12.88 -27.62
N GLY A 444 32.78 13.12 -26.44
CA GLY A 444 31.74 14.13 -26.20
C GLY A 444 30.37 13.54 -25.84
N ASP A 445 29.33 14.36 -25.99
CA ASP A 445 27.94 13.96 -25.79
C ASP A 445 27.37 13.35 -27.09
N GLY A 446 26.60 12.28 -26.97
CA GLY A 446 26.02 11.57 -28.10
C GLY A 446 24.75 10.82 -27.75
N THR A 447 24.11 10.26 -28.77
CA THR A 447 22.92 9.40 -28.59
C THR A 447 23.07 8.20 -29.50
N ILE A 448 22.73 7.02 -28.98
CA ILE A 448 22.72 5.78 -29.74
C ILE A 448 21.40 5.07 -29.55
N GLY A 449 20.82 4.63 -30.67
CA GLY A 449 19.66 3.75 -30.71
C GLY A 449 20.09 2.38 -31.21
N ILE A 450 19.76 1.35 -30.45
CA ILE A 450 20.03 -0.05 -30.74
C ILE A 450 18.66 -0.73 -30.85
N PRO A 451 18.15 -0.93 -32.08
CA PRO A 451 17.05 -1.85 -32.29
C PRO A 451 17.59 -3.28 -32.14
N HIS A 452 16.91 -4.14 -31.37
CA HIS A 452 17.20 -5.57 -31.40
C HIS A 452 16.04 -6.35 -32.03
N SER A 453 16.42 -7.47 -32.66
CA SER A 453 15.58 -8.25 -33.56
C SER A 453 14.40 -8.92 -32.87
N TYR A 454 13.37 -9.24 -33.67
CA TYR A 454 12.25 -10.12 -33.34
C TYR A 454 12.75 -11.41 -32.66
N LEU A 455 12.50 -11.51 -31.35
CA LEU A 455 12.73 -12.72 -30.56
C LEU A 455 11.41 -13.47 -30.47
N HIS A 456 11.36 -14.66 -31.06
CA HIS A 456 10.23 -15.55 -30.85
C HIS A 456 10.22 -16.04 -29.40
N ARG A 457 9.10 -15.90 -28.71
CA ARG A 457 8.95 -16.29 -27.32
C ARG A 457 7.65 -17.05 -27.10
N VAL A 458 7.75 -18.14 -26.35
CA VAL A 458 6.59 -18.94 -25.94
C VAL A 458 5.79 -18.23 -24.84
N ALA A 459 4.55 -18.64 -24.61
CA ALA A 459 3.76 -18.11 -23.50
C ALA A 459 4.46 -18.36 -22.15
N GLY A 460 4.53 -17.34 -21.30
CA GLY A 460 5.27 -17.39 -20.03
C GLY A 460 5.92 -16.07 -19.66
N ASN A 461 6.64 -16.08 -18.54
CA ASN A 461 7.40 -14.93 -18.06
C ASN A 461 8.76 -14.88 -18.72
N HIS A 462 9.16 -13.69 -19.15
CA HIS A 462 10.43 -13.39 -19.81
C HIS A 462 11.07 -12.16 -19.19
N GLU A 463 12.39 -12.07 -19.31
CA GLU A 463 13.20 -10.98 -18.81
C GLU A 463 14.18 -10.60 -19.91
N ALA A 464 14.24 -9.32 -20.29
CA ALA A 464 15.21 -8.81 -21.25
C ALA A 464 16.24 -7.97 -20.49
N LEU A 465 17.43 -8.53 -20.27
CA LEU A 465 18.52 -7.88 -19.55
C LEU A 465 19.57 -7.35 -20.54
N ILE A 466 19.87 -6.05 -20.48
CA ILE A 466 20.86 -5.41 -21.34
C ILE A 466 22.05 -4.96 -20.51
N THR A 467 23.25 -5.36 -20.94
CA THR A 467 24.52 -4.96 -20.32
C THR A 467 25.36 -4.14 -21.30
N VAL A 468 26.18 -3.25 -20.75
CA VAL A 468 27.08 -2.37 -21.50
C VAL A 468 28.46 -2.38 -20.87
N GLN A 469 29.49 -2.37 -21.71
CA GLN A 469 30.89 -2.08 -21.35
C GLN A 469 31.56 -1.26 -22.46
N CYS A 470 32.69 -0.64 -22.16
CA CYS A 470 33.50 0.08 -23.14
C CYS A 470 34.96 -0.40 -23.17
N THR A 471 35.64 -0.27 -24.30
CA THR A 471 37.02 -0.77 -24.44
C THR A 471 38.06 0.11 -23.73
N ILE A 472 37.81 1.42 -23.63
CA ILE A 472 38.69 2.40 -22.99
C ILE A 472 37.87 3.59 -22.45
N GLY A 473 38.37 4.31 -21.45
CA GLY A 473 37.65 5.44 -20.84
C GLY A 473 36.38 5.02 -20.09
N THR A 474 35.42 5.93 -19.98
CA THR A 474 34.13 5.72 -19.31
C THR A 474 32.97 6.33 -20.08
N ILE A 475 31.85 5.62 -20.16
CA ILE A 475 30.59 6.11 -20.71
C ILE A 475 29.69 6.51 -19.53
N GLU A 476 29.34 7.78 -19.41
CA GLU A 476 28.41 8.29 -18.41
C GLU A 476 27.02 8.52 -19.00
N VAL A 477 25.99 8.17 -18.23
CA VAL A 477 24.58 8.37 -18.59
C VAL A 477 23.83 8.98 -17.41
N GLN A 478 23.12 10.08 -17.66
CA GLN A 478 22.32 10.77 -16.64
C GLN A 478 21.00 10.02 -16.36
N PRO A 479 20.28 10.30 -15.26
CA PRO A 479 18.93 9.75 -15.03
C PRO A 479 18.03 10.04 -16.23
N ARG A 480 17.22 9.06 -16.62
CA ARG A 480 16.42 9.05 -17.87
C ARG A 480 17.23 9.20 -19.17
N GLY A 481 18.54 9.02 -19.10
CA GLY A 481 19.41 9.01 -20.26
C GLY A 481 19.35 7.71 -21.04
N ILE A 482 18.81 6.63 -20.47
CA ILE A 482 18.51 5.38 -21.17
C ILE A 482 17.01 5.17 -21.20
N PHE A 483 16.49 4.77 -22.37
CA PHE A 483 15.12 4.40 -22.62
C PHE A 483 15.09 3.01 -23.24
N PHE A 484 14.28 2.14 -22.67
CA PHE A 484 14.12 0.77 -23.11
C PHE A 484 12.66 0.53 -23.45
N THR A 485 12.40 -0.22 -24.51
CA THR A 485 11.05 -0.63 -24.85
C THR A 485 10.98 -2.10 -25.21
N ILE A 486 9.86 -2.73 -24.88
CA ILE A 486 9.45 -4.04 -25.37
C ILE A 486 8.08 -3.91 -26.01
N ASN A 487 7.93 -4.52 -27.18
CA ASN A 487 6.69 -4.58 -27.92
C ASN A 487 6.47 -6.02 -28.39
N ALA A 488 5.36 -6.62 -27.97
CA ALA A 488 4.89 -7.89 -28.53
C ALA A 488 3.40 -7.80 -28.91
N GLY A 489 2.95 -6.59 -29.29
CA GLY A 489 1.53 -6.26 -29.41
C GLY A 489 0.77 -6.60 -28.14
N ASN A 490 -0.50 -7.00 -28.29
CA ASN A 490 -1.40 -7.34 -27.17
C ASN A 490 -1.01 -8.60 -26.39
N PHE A 491 0.10 -9.27 -26.76
CA PHE A 491 0.55 -10.48 -26.09
C PHE A 491 1.51 -10.20 -24.95
N ALA A 492 2.18 -9.04 -24.93
CA ALA A 492 3.05 -8.65 -23.84
C ALA A 492 2.29 -7.83 -22.80
N GLU A 493 2.27 -8.33 -21.58
CA GLU A 493 1.82 -7.60 -20.40
C GLU A 493 3.04 -7.35 -19.50
N ALA A 494 3.17 -6.16 -18.94
CA ALA A 494 4.19 -5.93 -17.92
C ALA A 494 3.89 -6.83 -16.71
N VAL A 495 4.87 -7.65 -16.38
CA VAL A 495 4.79 -8.62 -15.28
C VAL A 495 4.96 -7.95 -13.92
N ASP A 496 5.71 -6.85 -13.91
CA ASP A 496 6.16 -6.18 -12.70
C ASP A 496 5.76 -4.70 -12.65
N GLU A 497 4.96 -4.19 -13.59
CA GLU A 497 4.40 -2.85 -13.42
C GLU A 497 3.26 -2.88 -12.41
N ILE A 498 3.66 -2.70 -11.15
CA ILE A 498 2.85 -1.93 -10.23
C ILE A 498 2.74 -0.57 -10.91
N GLY A 499 1.67 -0.33 -11.68
CA GLY A 499 1.40 0.89 -12.47
C GLY A 499 1.22 2.16 -11.63
N MET A 500 1.87 2.20 -10.46
CA MET A 500 1.87 3.23 -9.46
C MET A 500 3.29 3.30 -8.87
N ASP A 501 3.71 4.49 -8.46
CA ASP A 501 4.99 4.69 -7.79
C ASP A 501 4.90 4.10 -6.37
N ILE A 502 5.40 2.87 -6.18
CA ILE A 502 5.37 2.16 -4.89
C ILE A 502 6.13 2.97 -3.86
N ARG A 503 5.47 3.26 -2.75
CA ARG A 503 6.10 3.91 -1.60
C ARG A 503 6.54 2.90 -0.56
N ASP A 504 5.73 1.87 -0.34
CA ASP A 504 5.98 0.91 0.73
C ASP A 504 5.28 -0.44 0.48
N ILE A 505 5.80 -1.50 1.09
CA ILE A 505 5.33 -2.89 0.93
C ILE A 505 5.31 -3.58 2.31
N SER A 506 4.23 -4.30 2.59
CA SER A 506 4.14 -5.17 3.77
C SER A 506 3.50 -6.52 3.41
N MET A 507 3.49 -7.46 4.34
CA MET A 507 3.03 -8.84 4.12
C MET A 507 1.97 -9.22 5.15
N ARG A 508 0.95 -9.94 4.69
CA ARG A 508 -0.07 -10.53 5.55
C ARG A 508 0.24 -11.98 5.85
N GLN A 509 0.02 -12.38 7.10
CA GLN A 509 0.08 -13.75 7.55
C GLN A 509 -1.04 -13.98 8.58
N LEU A 510 -2.15 -14.56 8.16
CA LEU A 510 -3.24 -14.93 9.08
C LEU A 510 -2.86 -16.16 9.91
N SER A 511 -3.56 -16.34 11.05
CA SER A 511 -3.37 -17.51 11.93
C SER A 511 -3.63 -18.84 11.23
N GLU A 512 -4.53 -18.85 10.24
CA GLU A 512 -4.92 -20.02 9.45
C GLU A 512 -3.91 -20.32 8.32
N SER A 513 -3.04 -19.36 7.97
CA SER A 513 -2.09 -19.45 6.85
C SER A 513 -0.81 -20.18 7.25
N ASP A 514 -0.29 -21.07 6.41
CA ASP A 514 1.00 -21.76 6.62
C ASP A 514 2.22 -20.91 6.19
N GLY A 515 2.30 -19.69 6.74
CA GLY A 515 3.28 -18.67 6.36
C GLY A 515 2.59 -17.41 5.81
N PRO A 516 3.36 -16.46 5.25
CA PRO A 516 2.78 -15.30 4.59
C PRO A 516 1.87 -15.74 3.44
N ASP A 517 0.67 -15.17 3.39
CA ASP A 517 -0.34 -15.50 2.38
C ASP A 517 -0.52 -14.40 1.35
N GLN A 518 -0.26 -13.13 1.70
CA GLN A 518 -0.37 -12.01 0.76
C GLN A 518 0.75 -11.00 0.92
N ILE A 519 1.08 -10.33 -0.18
CA ILE A 519 1.92 -9.13 -0.23
C ILE A 519 1.00 -7.95 -0.52
N TRP A 520 1.13 -6.87 0.23
CA TRP A 520 0.38 -5.63 0.06
C TRP A 520 1.35 -4.48 -0.20
N CYS A 521 0.95 -3.52 -1.03
CA CYS A 521 1.74 -2.32 -1.29
C CYS A 521 0.87 -1.07 -1.28
N ALA A 522 1.50 0.05 -0.92
CA ALA A 522 0.95 1.38 -1.06
C ALA A 522 1.74 2.10 -2.16
N GLY A 523 1.06 2.51 -3.22
CA GLY A 523 1.67 3.27 -4.31
C GLY A 523 0.88 4.52 -4.66
N ILE A 524 1.51 5.42 -5.42
CA ILE A 524 0.89 6.68 -5.84
C ILE A 524 0.78 6.71 -7.35
N GLU A 525 -0.44 6.90 -7.84
CA GLU A 525 -0.75 7.04 -9.26
C GLU A 525 -1.59 8.30 -9.47
N ASN A 526 -1.20 9.16 -10.41
CA ASN A 526 -1.90 10.43 -10.70
C ASN A 526 -2.18 11.29 -9.45
N GLY A 527 -1.26 11.26 -8.47
CA GLY A 527 -1.38 12.00 -7.21
C GLY A 527 -2.37 11.40 -6.19
N LYS A 528 -2.88 10.20 -6.43
CA LYS A 528 -3.77 9.47 -5.53
C LYS A 528 -3.08 8.23 -4.97
N LEU A 529 -3.36 7.94 -3.70
CA LEU A 529 -2.92 6.71 -3.04
C LEU A 529 -3.73 5.53 -3.55
N LEU A 530 -3.04 4.49 -3.97
CA LEU A 530 -3.61 3.22 -4.38
C LEU A 530 -3.02 2.12 -3.49
N ILE A 531 -3.90 1.35 -2.85
CA ILE A 531 -3.53 0.18 -2.06
C ILE A 531 -3.81 -1.04 -2.92
N SER A 532 -2.79 -1.87 -3.11
CA SER A 532 -2.88 -3.09 -3.90
C SER A 532 -2.33 -4.29 -3.15
N ARG A 533 -2.78 -5.48 -3.53
CA ARG A 533 -2.32 -6.75 -2.94
C ARG A 533 -2.10 -7.81 -3.99
N ARG A 534 -1.37 -8.86 -3.63
CA ARG A 534 -1.29 -10.11 -4.39
C ARG A 534 -1.03 -11.28 -3.46
N GLU A 535 -1.35 -12.49 -3.92
CA GLU A 535 -1.03 -13.72 -3.19
C GLU A 535 0.49 -13.91 -3.08
N TYR A 536 0.96 -14.39 -1.92
CA TYR A 536 2.34 -14.78 -1.69
C TYR A 536 2.55 -16.22 -2.15
N LYS A 537 3.48 -16.44 -3.08
CA LYS A 537 3.97 -17.78 -3.42
C LYS A 537 5.48 -17.84 -3.26
N SER A 538 5.95 -18.88 -2.59
CA SER A 538 7.37 -19.14 -2.35
C SER A 538 8.16 -19.55 -3.60
N SER A 539 7.49 -19.82 -4.73
CA SER A 539 8.13 -20.20 -5.99
C SER A 539 8.31 -19.00 -6.93
N SER A 540 9.55 -18.76 -7.36
CA SER A 540 9.95 -17.70 -8.28
C SER A 540 9.43 -17.86 -9.73
N LYS A 541 8.48 -18.77 -9.97
CA LYS A 541 8.03 -19.16 -11.31
C LYS A 541 6.64 -18.66 -11.69
N SER A 542 5.91 -18.06 -10.75
CA SER A 542 4.60 -17.48 -11.02
C SER A 542 4.64 -16.00 -10.75
N VAL A 543 4.57 -15.20 -11.81
CA VAL A 543 4.20 -13.79 -11.70
C VAL A 543 2.74 -13.74 -11.30
N ILE A 544 2.47 -13.08 -10.17
CA ILE A 544 1.12 -12.93 -9.63
C ILE A 544 0.76 -11.46 -9.77
N LYS A 545 -0.34 -11.22 -10.48
CA LYS A 545 -0.91 -9.89 -10.74
C LYS A 545 -1.26 -9.19 -9.42
N TRP A 546 -1.02 -7.88 -9.37
CA TRP A 546 -1.50 -7.02 -8.29
C TRP A 546 -2.99 -6.68 -8.49
N GLU A 547 -3.77 -6.86 -7.44
CA GLU A 547 -5.19 -6.50 -7.32
C GLU A 547 -5.30 -5.18 -6.55
N GLY A 548 -5.92 -4.16 -7.14
CA GLY A 548 -6.25 -2.93 -6.43
C GLY A 548 -7.36 -3.16 -5.40
N VAL A 549 -7.14 -2.72 -4.16
CA VAL A 549 -8.07 -2.95 -3.05
C VAL A 549 -8.92 -1.70 -2.79
N TYR A 550 -8.31 -0.53 -2.56
CA TYR A 550 -9.02 0.74 -2.37
C TYR A 550 -8.10 1.97 -2.53
N THR A 551 -8.73 3.15 -2.65
CA THR A 551 -8.09 4.45 -2.93
C THR A 551 -8.48 5.48 -1.86
N PRO A 552 -7.71 5.64 -0.77
CA PRO A 552 -8.07 6.53 0.34
C PRO A 552 -8.17 8.03 -0.02
N GLY A 553 -7.48 8.47 -1.07
CA GLY A 553 -7.53 9.86 -1.53
C GLY A 553 -6.22 10.34 -2.16
N GLU A 554 -6.02 11.65 -2.17
CA GLU A 554 -4.78 12.27 -2.67
C GLU A 554 -3.58 11.93 -1.76
N ALA A 555 -2.40 11.71 -2.34
CA ALA A 555 -1.19 11.47 -1.58
C ALA A 555 0.07 11.99 -2.27
N LEU A 556 1.03 12.42 -1.45
CA LEU A 556 2.38 12.83 -1.84
C LEU A 556 3.42 11.77 -1.47
N ASN A 557 3.19 11.08 -0.35
CA ASN A 557 4.01 9.97 0.15
C ASN A 557 3.13 9.06 1.01
N ALA A 558 3.50 7.80 1.19
CA ALA A 558 2.73 6.83 1.96
C ALA A 558 3.62 5.73 2.59
N ALA A 559 3.08 5.08 3.62
CA ALA A 559 3.63 3.89 4.25
C ALA A 559 2.49 2.90 4.57
N ILE A 560 2.79 1.61 4.61
CA ILE A 560 1.82 0.54 4.89
C ILE A 560 2.45 -0.50 5.82
N GLU A 561 1.75 -0.87 6.89
CA GLU A 561 2.26 -1.89 7.80
C GLU A 561 1.11 -2.63 8.50
N PHE A 562 1.25 -3.95 8.64
CA PHE A 562 0.30 -4.75 9.40
C PHE A 562 0.60 -4.67 10.90
N ASP A 563 -0.47 -4.51 11.70
CA ASP A 563 -0.39 -4.86 13.11
C ASP A 563 -0.62 -6.37 13.29
N GLY A 564 -0.35 -6.88 14.49
CA GLY A 564 -0.50 -8.30 14.79
C GLY A 564 0.18 -8.69 16.10
N SER A 565 0.34 -9.99 16.29
CA SER A 565 0.96 -10.61 17.46
C SER A 565 1.94 -11.72 17.05
N TRP A 566 3.07 -11.78 17.72
CA TRP A 566 4.03 -12.87 17.61
C TRP A 566 3.56 -14.03 18.47
N VAL A 567 3.29 -15.15 17.80
CA VAL A 567 2.87 -16.39 18.44
C VAL A 567 3.89 -17.50 18.19
N LEU A 568 3.92 -18.45 19.11
CA LEU A 568 4.69 -19.68 18.95
C LEU A 568 3.74 -20.78 18.43
N ARG A 569 3.79 -21.06 17.13
CA ARG A 569 2.94 -22.09 16.52
C ARG A 569 3.29 -23.48 17.05
N THR A 570 2.31 -24.36 17.14
CA THR A 570 2.50 -25.74 17.62
C THR A 570 3.58 -26.45 16.80
N GLY A 571 4.70 -26.79 17.43
CA GLY A 571 5.84 -27.46 16.79
C GLY A 571 6.88 -26.53 16.13
N ALA A 572 6.70 -25.21 16.22
CA ALA A 572 7.69 -24.23 15.74
C ALA A 572 8.75 -23.92 16.81
N GLU A 573 10.00 -23.75 16.38
CA GLU A 573 11.12 -23.38 17.27
C GLU A 573 11.29 -21.84 17.41
N LYS A 574 10.50 -21.05 16.67
CA LYS A 574 10.63 -19.59 16.59
C LYS A 574 9.25 -18.93 16.59
N PHE A 575 9.18 -17.71 17.11
CA PHE A 575 7.97 -16.90 17.03
C PHE A 575 7.73 -16.44 15.59
N THR A 576 6.48 -16.53 15.17
CA THR A 576 5.99 -16.07 13.88
C THR A 576 4.95 -14.99 14.10
N ILE A 577 4.98 -13.94 13.27
CA ILE A 577 3.96 -12.90 13.32
C ILE A 577 2.67 -13.44 12.70
N GLU A 578 1.57 -13.29 13.43
CA GLU A 578 0.22 -13.41 12.92
C GLU A 578 -0.37 -12.01 12.84
N THR A 579 -0.65 -11.56 11.62
CA THR A 579 -1.13 -10.22 11.34
C THR A 579 -2.64 -10.13 11.44
N ASP A 580 -3.12 -8.92 11.64
CA ASP A 580 -4.53 -8.59 11.41
C ASP A 580 -4.93 -8.82 9.93
N ASP A 581 -6.23 -8.79 9.65
CA ASP A 581 -6.80 -8.95 8.31
C ASP A 581 -6.50 -7.76 7.38
N GLN A 582 -6.44 -6.56 7.96
CA GLN A 582 -6.21 -5.28 7.28
C GLN A 582 -5.01 -4.53 7.87
N PRO A 583 -4.19 -3.88 7.02
CA PRO A 583 -3.04 -3.11 7.48
C PRO A 583 -3.45 -1.73 8.01
N TRP A 584 -2.52 -1.09 8.72
CA TRP A 584 -2.54 0.36 8.89
C TRP A 584 -1.89 1.03 7.68
N ILE A 585 -2.49 2.13 7.25
CA ILE A 585 -2.04 2.93 6.11
C ILE A 585 -1.81 4.35 6.58
N PHE A 586 -0.68 4.90 6.14
CA PHE A 586 -0.24 6.23 6.48
C PHE A 586 0.04 7.00 5.20
N TRP A 587 -0.47 8.22 5.06
CA TRP A 587 -0.21 9.01 3.86
C TRP A 587 -0.25 10.51 4.10
N ILE A 588 0.59 11.21 3.35
CA ILE A 588 0.72 12.66 3.40
C ILE A 588 -0.15 13.25 2.30
N THR A 589 -1.11 14.07 2.69
CA THR A 589 -2.02 14.80 1.79
C THR A 589 -1.59 16.26 1.66
N ASP A 590 -2.22 17.00 0.73
CA ASP A 590 -2.12 18.47 0.57
C ASP A 590 -0.69 19.03 0.44
N LYS A 591 -0.39 19.60 -0.73
CA LYS A 591 0.91 20.25 -1.00
C LYS A 591 1.22 21.43 -0.08
N THR A 592 0.21 22.01 0.57
CA THR A 592 0.31 23.21 1.41
C THR A 592 0.50 22.84 2.88
N THR A 593 -0.42 22.06 3.45
CA THR A 593 -0.39 21.69 4.88
C THR A 593 0.45 20.44 5.19
N ARG A 594 0.61 19.54 4.20
CA ARG A 594 1.37 18.28 4.35
C ARG A 594 0.88 17.45 5.53
N THR A 595 -0.43 17.25 5.61
CA THR A 595 -1.09 16.52 6.70
C THR A 595 -0.91 15.03 6.54
N LEU A 596 -0.34 14.38 7.56
CA LEU A 596 -0.16 12.94 7.65
C LEU A 596 -1.41 12.30 8.29
N TYR A 597 -2.13 11.48 7.53
CA TYR A 597 -3.24 10.67 8.02
C TYR A 597 -2.79 9.26 8.38
N ALA A 598 -3.50 8.65 9.33
CA ALA A 598 -3.44 7.23 9.66
C ALA A 598 -4.85 6.64 9.61
N GLN A 599 -5.01 5.47 8.99
CA GLN A 599 -6.27 4.72 8.90
C GLN A 599 -5.99 3.22 8.92
N LYS A 600 -6.88 2.42 9.52
CA LYS A 600 -6.85 0.97 9.45
C LYS A 600 -7.72 0.48 8.30
N GLY A 601 -7.14 -0.21 7.33
CA GLY A 601 -7.88 -0.76 6.19
C GLY A 601 -8.63 0.32 5.40
N ASP A 602 -9.85 -0.02 4.99
CA ASP A 602 -10.87 0.85 4.41
C ASP A 602 -11.82 1.48 5.46
N ASP A 603 -11.61 1.24 6.76
CA ASP A 603 -12.47 1.75 7.83
C ASP A 603 -12.18 3.23 8.13
N GLU A 604 -12.97 4.12 7.51
CA GLU A 604 -12.86 5.56 7.70
C GLU A 604 -13.08 6.03 9.16
N THR A 605 -13.74 5.23 10.00
CA THR A 605 -13.98 5.61 11.41
C THR A 605 -12.69 5.59 12.24
N THR A 606 -11.67 4.86 11.78
CA THR A 606 -10.35 4.81 12.40
C THR A 606 -9.43 5.94 11.92
N ARG A 607 -9.86 6.75 10.95
CA ARG A 607 -9.04 7.81 10.34
C ARG A 607 -8.80 8.94 11.34
N PHE A 608 -7.54 9.31 11.52
CA PHE A 608 -7.16 10.50 12.29
C PHE A 608 -5.92 11.19 11.70
N VAL A 609 -5.73 12.46 12.06
CA VAL A 609 -4.52 13.23 11.71
C VAL A 609 -3.40 12.84 12.68
N ALA A 610 -2.35 12.21 12.14
CA ALA A 610 -1.21 11.75 12.93
C ALA A 610 -0.21 12.88 13.22
N ALA A 611 0.02 13.78 12.25
CA ALA A 611 0.86 14.97 12.35
C ALA A 611 0.61 15.94 11.16
N GLU A 612 1.08 17.18 11.28
CA GLU A 612 1.08 18.19 10.20
C GLU A 612 2.52 18.57 9.81
N GLY A 613 2.69 19.17 8.63
CA GLY A 613 3.99 19.63 8.14
C GLY A 613 4.97 18.47 7.86
N VAL A 614 4.47 17.35 7.35
CA VAL A 614 5.27 16.13 7.18
C VAL A 614 5.90 16.05 5.78
N LYS A 615 7.19 15.72 5.72
CA LYS A 615 7.97 15.56 4.50
C LYS A 615 7.95 14.11 3.99
N SER A 616 8.20 13.15 4.88
CA SER A 616 8.26 11.72 4.58
C SER A 616 7.80 10.88 5.77
N VAL A 617 7.42 9.63 5.51
CA VAL A 617 6.86 8.70 6.48
C VAL A 617 7.40 7.28 6.23
N HIS A 618 7.55 6.49 7.29
CA HIS A 618 7.91 5.07 7.25
C HIS A 618 7.24 4.37 8.46
N ALA A 619 6.80 3.13 8.30
CA ALA A 619 6.20 2.36 9.39
C ALA A 619 6.85 0.98 9.52
N CYS A 620 6.91 0.45 10.74
CA CYS A 620 7.37 -0.91 10.98
C CYS A 620 6.74 -1.51 12.23
N LYS A 621 6.29 -2.75 12.15
CA LYS A 621 5.78 -3.50 13.30
C LYS A 621 6.92 -4.10 14.12
N GLY A 622 7.07 -3.63 15.35
CA GLY A 622 7.95 -4.20 16.38
C GLY A 622 7.38 -5.45 17.03
N TYR A 623 8.18 -6.10 17.87
CA TYR A 623 7.76 -7.29 18.61
C TYR A 623 6.58 -7.01 19.53
N SER A 624 5.57 -7.88 19.50
CA SER A 624 4.48 -7.87 20.48
C SER A 624 3.90 -9.27 20.62
N SER A 625 3.71 -9.77 21.85
CA SER A 625 3.17 -11.12 22.07
C SER A 625 2.13 -11.11 23.17
N GLU A 626 1.11 -11.96 23.04
CA GLU A 626 0.17 -12.21 24.14
C GLU A 626 0.84 -12.86 25.35
N MET A 627 1.95 -13.58 25.14
CA MET A 627 2.71 -14.21 26.22
C MET A 627 3.50 -13.18 27.05
N TYR A 628 3.99 -12.13 26.40
CA TYR A 628 4.81 -11.06 27.02
C TYR A 628 4.28 -9.68 26.62
N PRO A 629 3.05 -9.32 27.05
CA PRO A 629 2.40 -8.08 26.66
C PRO A 629 3.16 -6.83 27.13
N GLU A 630 4.01 -6.95 28.16
CA GLU A 630 4.87 -5.88 28.67
C GLU A 630 6.08 -5.56 27.78
N GLN A 631 6.37 -6.41 26.79
CA GLN A 631 7.46 -6.23 25.83
C GLN A 631 6.96 -5.71 24.47
N ASP A 632 5.73 -5.21 24.42
CA ASP A 632 5.12 -4.66 23.20
C ASP A 632 5.89 -3.41 22.71
N GLN A 633 6.60 -3.57 21.60
CA GLN A 633 7.27 -2.51 20.87
C GLN A 633 6.32 -1.75 19.93
N GLY A 634 5.12 -2.27 19.71
CA GLY A 634 4.05 -1.65 18.93
C GLY A 634 4.28 -1.62 17.42
N LEU A 635 3.28 -1.12 16.70
CA LEU A 635 3.46 -0.65 15.34
C LEU A 635 4.00 0.79 15.40
N VAL A 636 5.20 1.00 14.87
CA VAL A 636 5.88 2.30 14.91
C VAL A 636 5.60 3.06 13.63
N LEU A 637 5.16 4.31 13.77
CA LEU A 637 5.02 5.30 12.71
C LEU A 637 6.12 6.35 12.87
N LEU A 638 7.09 6.38 11.98
CA LEU A 638 8.23 7.29 11.94
C LEU A 638 8.05 8.31 10.81
N TYR A 639 8.33 9.59 11.07
CA TYR A 639 8.20 10.61 10.04
C TYR A 639 9.15 11.79 10.24
N VAL A 640 9.50 12.43 9.13
CA VAL A 640 10.35 13.64 9.08
C VAL A 640 9.46 14.84 8.78
N LYS A 641 9.56 15.91 9.57
CA LYS A 641 8.84 17.17 9.30
C LYS A 641 9.58 18.05 8.29
N THR A 642 8.89 19.03 7.74
CA THR A 642 9.46 19.95 6.73
C THR A 642 10.60 20.81 7.24
N ASP A 643 10.75 20.97 8.56
CA ASP A 643 11.86 21.66 9.21
C ASP A 643 13.07 20.74 9.48
N GLY A 644 13.02 19.47 9.05
CA GLY A 644 14.07 18.48 9.23
C GLY A 644 14.07 17.79 10.60
N SER A 645 13.10 18.06 11.47
CA SER A 645 12.96 17.32 12.74
C SER A 645 12.32 15.93 12.53
N VAL A 646 12.71 14.95 13.34
CA VAL A 646 12.21 13.56 13.24
C VAL A 646 11.42 13.17 14.46
N PHE A 647 10.23 12.61 14.22
CA PHE A 647 9.29 12.17 15.24
C PHE A 647 8.81 10.75 14.99
N TYR A 648 8.41 10.07 16.07
CA TYR A 648 7.66 8.82 15.96
C TYR A 648 6.42 8.80 16.86
N ARG A 649 5.48 7.92 16.50
CA ARG A 649 4.34 7.48 17.32
C ARG A 649 4.29 5.95 17.31
N GLN A 650 3.67 5.35 18.31
CA GLN A 650 3.54 3.90 18.42
C GLN A 650 2.11 3.49 18.72
N TYR A 651 1.62 2.47 18.02
CA TYR A 651 0.37 1.80 18.35
C TYR A 651 0.69 0.59 19.23
N THR A 652 0.45 0.71 20.53
CA THR A 652 0.88 -0.24 21.57
C THR A 652 -0.27 -0.59 22.50
N LEU A 653 -0.19 -1.77 23.11
CA LEU A 653 -1.14 -2.23 24.12
C LEU A 653 -1.01 -1.39 25.39
N ASN A 654 -2.09 -0.71 25.76
CA ASN A 654 -2.20 -0.17 27.11
C ASN A 654 -2.49 -1.33 28.08
N THR A 655 -1.54 -1.60 28.98
CA THR A 655 -1.60 -2.76 29.89
C THR A 655 -2.71 -2.64 30.94
N GLU A 656 -3.18 -1.43 31.24
CA GLU A 656 -4.27 -1.15 32.18
C GLU A 656 -5.64 -1.35 31.52
N THR A 657 -5.85 -0.80 30.32
CA THR A 657 -7.14 -0.87 29.63
C THR A 657 -7.27 -2.12 28.75
N LYS A 658 -6.18 -2.84 28.49
CA LYS A 658 -6.08 -3.97 27.56
C LYS A 658 -6.50 -3.64 26.13
N THR A 659 -6.41 -2.37 25.75
CA THR A 659 -6.72 -1.89 24.40
C THR A 659 -5.47 -1.27 23.78
N LYS A 660 -5.26 -1.48 22.48
CA LYS A 660 -4.17 -0.79 21.76
C LYS A 660 -4.55 0.67 21.50
N ILE A 661 -3.58 1.57 21.71
CA ILE A 661 -3.76 3.01 21.51
C ILE A 661 -2.51 3.61 20.85
N TRP A 662 -2.70 4.70 20.11
CA TRP A 662 -1.60 5.50 19.56
C TRP A 662 -0.97 6.38 20.64
N SER A 663 0.35 6.35 20.74
CA SER A 663 1.13 7.22 21.63
C SER A 663 1.08 8.68 21.18
N ASN A 664 1.52 9.58 22.05
CA ASN A 664 1.84 10.95 21.67
C ASN A 664 3.09 11.00 20.78
N GLU A 665 3.26 12.11 20.05
CA GLU A 665 4.46 12.37 19.25
C GLU A 665 5.70 12.44 20.13
N THR A 666 6.76 11.74 19.75
CA THR A 666 8.07 11.78 20.43
C THR A 666 9.16 12.19 19.46
N GLU A 667 9.87 13.28 19.77
CA GLU A 667 10.99 13.81 18.98
C GLU A 667 12.24 12.94 19.21
N ILE A 668 12.90 12.50 18.13
CA ILE A 668 14.15 11.70 18.20
C ILE A 668 15.31 12.29 17.41
N GLY A 669 15.04 13.15 16.43
CA GLY A 669 16.06 13.84 15.64
C GLY A 669 15.91 15.34 15.78
N LYS A 670 16.75 15.96 16.62
CA LYS A 670 16.70 17.39 16.96
C LYS A 670 18.01 18.11 16.64
N GLY A 671 17.91 19.35 16.17
CA GLY A 671 19.07 20.25 16.00
C GLY A 671 19.92 19.98 14.76
N THR A 672 19.58 18.95 13.99
CA THR A 672 20.15 18.61 12.68
C THR A 672 19.02 18.58 11.67
N GLU A 673 19.26 19.06 10.45
CA GLU A 673 18.31 18.99 9.34
C GLU A 673 18.31 17.56 8.76
N TRP A 674 17.44 16.70 9.27
CA TRP A 674 17.32 15.33 8.81
C TRP A 674 16.61 15.28 7.45
N LEU A 675 17.22 14.57 6.50
CA LEU A 675 16.72 14.42 5.15
C LEU A 675 15.77 13.24 5.03
N GLU A 676 16.11 12.13 5.69
CA GLU A 676 15.41 10.85 5.70
C GLU A 676 15.46 10.18 7.07
N ALA A 677 14.46 9.36 7.37
CA ALA A 677 14.39 8.57 8.60
C ALA A 677 13.72 7.22 8.29
N ASN A 678 14.34 6.12 8.69
CA ASN A 678 13.86 4.76 8.44
C ASN A 678 13.74 3.95 9.72
N VAL A 679 12.76 3.05 9.79
CA VAL A 679 12.62 2.08 10.88
C VAL A 679 12.53 0.67 10.31
N HIS A 680 13.26 -0.29 10.88
CA HIS A 680 13.19 -1.69 10.45
C HIS A 680 13.43 -2.64 11.62
N ARG A 681 12.98 -3.89 11.45
CA ARG A 681 13.12 -4.94 12.46
C ARG A 681 14.37 -5.78 12.23
N LEU A 682 15.16 -5.98 13.28
CA LEU A 682 16.35 -6.83 13.29
C LEU A 682 15.98 -8.30 13.50
N ASN A 683 16.92 -9.19 13.19
CA ASN A 683 16.75 -10.64 13.31
C ASN A 683 16.50 -11.13 14.75
N ASP A 684 16.82 -10.33 15.76
CA ASP A 684 16.57 -10.59 17.18
C ASP A 684 15.38 -9.78 17.73
N TYR A 685 14.44 -9.44 16.84
CA TYR A 685 13.17 -8.77 17.14
C TYR A 685 13.30 -7.34 17.72
N ARG A 686 14.48 -6.73 17.67
CA ARG A 686 14.66 -5.30 17.96
C ARG A 686 14.24 -4.43 16.78
N LEU A 687 13.93 -3.18 17.04
CA LEU A 687 13.75 -2.15 16.01
C LEU A 687 15.01 -1.31 15.90
N SER A 688 15.38 -0.96 14.68
CA SER A 688 16.47 -0.04 14.36
C SER A 688 15.87 1.18 13.67
N PHE A 689 16.29 2.37 14.08
CA PHE A 689 15.94 3.65 13.51
C PHE A 689 17.19 4.25 12.87
N GLU A 690 17.12 4.61 11.61
CA GLU A 690 18.23 5.18 10.85
C GLU A 690 17.85 6.59 10.39
N LEU A 691 18.56 7.60 10.86
CA LEU A 691 18.36 8.99 10.49
C LEU A 691 19.50 9.44 9.61
N THR A 692 19.20 10.04 8.46
CA THR A 692 20.20 10.48 7.48
C THR A 692 20.08 11.98 7.26
N SER A 693 21.19 12.69 7.41
CA SER A 693 21.32 14.12 7.07
C SER A 693 22.30 14.28 5.90
N ALA A 694 22.56 15.51 5.47
CA ALA A 694 23.54 15.78 4.42
C ALA A 694 24.98 15.39 4.80
N SER A 695 25.29 15.31 6.11
CA SER A 695 26.66 15.11 6.61
C SER A 695 26.85 13.87 7.48
N GLU A 696 25.78 13.30 8.03
CA GLU A 696 25.87 12.19 8.99
C GLU A 696 24.66 11.26 8.96
N ASN A 697 24.89 9.99 9.31
CA ASN A 697 23.87 8.97 9.55
C ASN A 697 23.89 8.55 11.03
N HIS A 698 22.73 8.53 11.68
CA HIS A 698 22.56 8.11 13.07
C HIS A 698 21.71 6.85 13.11
N TRP A 699 22.24 5.78 13.70
CA TRP A 699 21.49 4.54 13.91
C TRP A 699 21.15 4.39 15.39
N MET A 700 19.90 4.10 15.71
CA MET A 700 19.39 3.89 17.07
C MET A 700 18.66 2.55 17.13
N ILE A 701 19.10 1.61 17.96
CA ILE A 701 18.50 0.28 18.05
C ILE A 701 17.82 0.12 19.40
N THR A 702 16.60 -0.42 19.45
CA THR A 702 15.88 -0.67 20.71
C THR A 702 16.58 -1.70 21.60
N GLY A 703 16.21 -1.74 22.89
CA GLY A 703 16.76 -2.73 23.81
C GLY A 703 16.41 -4.15 23.41
N ARG A 704 17.28 -5.10 23.75
CA ARG A 704 16.99 -6.53 23.55
C ARG A 704 15.76 -6.95 24.35
N THR A 705 14.86 -7.67 23.69
CA THR A 705 13.66 -8.26 24.31
C THR A 705 13.91 -9.72 24.78
N TYR A 706 15.10 -10.28 24.55
CA TYR A 706 15.50 -11.67 24.88
C TYR A 706 14.58 -12.79 24.35
N VAL A 707 13.62 -12.44 23.50
CA VAL A 707 12.77 -13.40 22.83
C VAL A 707 13.56 -14.09 21.72
N GLY A 708 13.75 -15.41 21.86
CA GLY A 708 14.37 -16.23 20.82
C GLY A 708 15.87 -16.52 20.95
N GLN A 709 16.50 -16.33 22.11
CA GLN A 709 17.78 -17.00 22.42
C GLN A 709 17.64 -17.99 23.57
N SER A 710 17.43 -19.25 23.17
CA SER A 710 17.71 -20.50 23.89
C SER A 710 17.03 -20.74 25.25
N VAL A 711 16.20 -21.79 25.25
CA VAL A 711 15.60 -22.53 26.37
C VAL A 711 14.22 -22.06 26.83
N TYR A 712 13.30 -23.03 26.96
CA TYR A 712 11.95 -22.88 27.51
C TYR A 712 11.95 -22.16 28.86
N PRO A 713 10.91 -21.34 29.17
CA PRO A 713 10.81 -20.56 30.41
C PRO A 713 11.01 -21.39 31.69
N GLU A 714 10.60 -22.66 31.69
CA GLU A 714 10.80 -23.59 32.82
C GLU A 714 12.27 -23.95 33.13
N ASN A 715 13.23 -23.56 32.29
CA ASN A 715 14.66 -23.77 32.51
C ASN A 715 15.45 -22.47 32.66
N ALA A 716 14.77 -21.33 32.69
CA ALA A 716 15.38 -20.04 32.95
C ALA A 716 15.00 -19.63 34.38
N ASP A 717 15.98 -19.70 35.30
CA ASP A 717 15.86 -19.07 36.61
C ASP A 717 15.83 -17.55 36.40
N PHE A 718 14.63 -17.00 36.30
CA PHE A 718 14.42 -15.56 36.20
C PHE A 718 14.52 -14.93 37.59
N ASN A 719 15.45 -13.99 37.75
CA ASN A 719 15.46 -13.05 38.86
C ASN A 719 14.99 -11.69 38.35
N ASP A 720 13.95 -11.18 38.99
CA ASP A 720 13.24 -9.93 38.69
C ASP A 720 14.19 -8.72 38.49
N ASN A 721 14.08 -8.07 37.32
CA ASN A 721 13.99 -6.61 37.13
C ASN A 721 14.32 -6.18 35.68
N ASN A 722 13.26 -5.96 34.89
CA ASN A 722 13.25 -5.48 33.50
C ASN A 722 13.59 -3.99 33.36
N LYS A 723 14.40 -3.58 32.36
CA LYS A 723 14.31 -2.26 31.65
C LYS A 723 14.95 -2.27 30.23
N ILE A 724 14.28 -1.57 29.30
CA ILE A 724 14.59 -1.34 27.86
C ILE A 724 15.63 -0.21 27.70
N GLY A 725 16.60 -0.33 26.78
CA GLY A 725 17.58 0.74 26.48
C GLY A 725 18.05 0.75 25.02
N ILE A 726 18.07 1.94 24.39
CA ILE A 726 18.47 2.14 22.99
C ILE A 726 20.01 2.22 22.85
N SER A 727 20.62 1.68 21.79
CA SER A 727 22.07 1.82 21.49
C SER A 727 22.31 2.55 20.16
N MET A 728 23.28 3.47 20.11
CA MET A 728 23.61 4.31 18.95
C MET A 728 24.92 3.90 18.24
N PHE A 729 24.99 3.99 16.89
CA PHE A 729 26.23 3.79 16.11
C PHE A 729 26.38 4.82 14.97
N ARG A 730 27.62 5.26 14.68
CA ARG A 730 28.02 6.09 13.51
C ARG A 730 29.13 5.39 12.73
N ASN A 731 29.22 5.62 11.41
CA ASN A 731 30.27 5.03 10.57
C ASN A 731 31.35 6.07 10.19
N ARG A 732 32.62 5.76 10.49
CA ARG A 732 33.89 6.52 10.29
C ARG A 732 34.41 7.48 11.36
N ASP A 733 33.81 7.54 12.54
CA ASP A 733 34.46 8.23 13.66
C ASP A 733 35.23 7.25 14.54
N THR A 734 36.53 7.51 14.68
CA THR A 734 37.23 7.32 15.96
C THR A 734 36.31 7.92 17.02
N ILE A 735 35.87 7.09 17.95
CA ILE A 735 34.90 7.46 18.97
C ILE A 735 35.50 8.56 19.84
N ASP A 736 35.10 9.81 19.59
CA ASP A 736 35.45 10.95 20.42
C ASP A 736 34.21 11.30 21.26
N PHE A 737 34.09 10.64 22.43
CA PHE A 737 33.07 10.95 23.41
C PHE A 737 33.43 12.24 24.16
N THR A 738 33.35 13.40 23.50
CA THR A 738 33.34 14.69 24.21
C THR A 738 31.90 15.06 24.56
N GLY A 739 31.31 14.31 25.49
CA GLY A 739 30.01 14.63 26.08
C GLY A 739 30.15 15.54 27.31
N LYS A 740 29.37 16.62 27.37
CA LYS A 740 29.20 17.38 28.62
C LYS A 740 28.36 16.55 29.59
N ALA A 741 28.91 16.21 30.77
CA ALA A 741 28.13 15.54 31.81
C ALA A 741 27.07 16.49 32.38
N VAL A 742 25.86 15.99 32.62
CA VAL A 742 24.80 16.77 33.27
C VAL A 742 25.12 16.87 34.76
N LEU A 743 25.46 18.08 35.22
CA LEU A 743 25.65 18.37 36.64
C LEU A 743 24.28 18.31 37.33
N PHE A 744 24.06 17.33 38.21
CA PHE A 744 23.04 17.49 39.25
C PHE A 744 23.65 18.34 40.35
N ASP A 745 23.15 19.57 40.50
CA ASP A 745 23.38 20.36 41.70
C ASP A 745 22.75 19.60 42.89
N ASP A 746 23.56 18.79 43.57
CA ASP A 746 23.31 18.42 44.95
C ASP A 746 23.85 19.57 45.83
N PRO A 747 22.99 20.46 46.36
CA PRO A 747 23.42 21.61 47.16
C PRO A 747 24.03 21.21 48.50
N VAL A 748 24.05 19.91 48.83
CA VAL A 748 24.55 19.34 50.09
C VAL A 748 25.83 18.53 49.90
N ALA A 749 26.24 18.22 48.66
CA ALA A 749 27.47 17.48 48.37
C ALA A 749 28.72 18.33 48.69
N PRO A 750 29.72 17.81 49.43
CA PRO A 750 30.94 18.54 49.75
C PRO A 750 31.65 19.09 48.51
N GLU A 751 32.25 20.29 48.59
CA GLU A 751 32.92 20.99 47.47
C GLU A 751 34.01 20.16 46.76
N LYS A 752 34.44 19.07 47.38
CA LYS A 752 35.52 18.18 46.93
C LYS A 752 35.03 16.96 46.15
N VAL A 753 33.72 16.73 46.09
CA VAL A 753 33.10 15.53 45.50
C VAL A 753 32.43 15.88 44.17
N PHE A 754 32.84 15.17 43.12
CA PHE A 754 32.24 15.24 41.79
C PHE A 754 31.58 13.90 41.49
N ARG A 755 30.31 13.95 41.09
CA ARG A 755 29.52 12.77 40.75
C ARG A 755 29.27 12.76 39.25
N ILE A 756 29.77 11.74 38.57
CA ILE A 756 29.48 11.47 37.17
C ILE A 756 28.43 10.37 37.15
N ARG A 757 27.18 10.74 36.87
CA ARG A 757 26.12 9.76 36.70
C ARG A 757 26.25 9.11 35.34
N TYR A 758 26.57 7.82 35.35
CA TYR A 758 26.41 7.00 34.17
C TYR A 758 24.96 6.53 34.08
N PRO A 759 24.35 6.42 32.88
CA PRO A 759 22.95 6.01 32.76
C PRO A 759 22.65 4.56 33.18
N TYR A 760 23.65 3.81 33.67
CA TYR A 760 23.55 2.39 34.06
C TYR A 760 24.21 2.13 35.43
N ASP A 761 23.75 1.10 36.17
CA ASP A 761 24.28 0.72 37.49
C ASP A 761 25.75 0.28 37.43
N ILE A 762 26.64 0.98 38.15
CA ILE A 762 28.08 0.67 38.22
C ILE A 762 28.40 0.15 39.62
N LYS A 763 28.58 -1.17 39.81
CA LYS A 763 28.76 -1.74 41.16
C LYS A 763 30.17 -2.19 41.53
N ALA A 764 31.09 -2.31 40.59
CA ALA A 764 32.50 -2.60 40.91
C ALA A 764 33.48 -1.88 39.98
N PHE A 765 34.52 -1.30 40.59
CA PHE A 765 35.69 -0.70 39.95
C PHE A 765 36.92 -1.48 40.43
N ASP A 766 37.68 -2.08 39.52
CA ASP A 766 38.91 -2.77 39.91
C ASP A 766 40.06 -1.76 40.03
N SER A 767 40.73 -1.82 41.18
CA SER A 767 41.88 -0.97 41.55
C SER A 767 43.07 -1.06 40.58
N SER A 768 43.15 -2.11 39.78
CA SER A 768 44.22 -2.32 38.78
C SER A 768 44.19 -1.30 37.63
N TYR A 769 43.06 -0.60 37.43
CA TYR A 769 42.85 0.34 36.31
C TYR A 769 43.10 1.82 36.64
N ARG A 770 43.64 2.13 37.84
CA ARG A 770 43.96 3.52 38.23
C ARG A 770 44.99 4.19 37.32
N SER A 771 45.82 3.40 36.63
CA SER A 771 46.78 3.90 35.63
C SER A 771 46.14 4.32 34.32
N ALA A 772 44.89 3.90 34.05
CA ALA A 772 44.14 4.25 32.85
C ALA A 772 43.30 5.53 33.02
N VAL A 773 43.20 6.08 34.24
CA VAL A 773 42.37 7.26 34.56
C VAL A 773 43.24 8.44 34.94
N THR A 774 43.16 9.51 34.15
CA THR A 774 43.80 10.79 34.38
C THR A 774 42.73 11.80 34.79
N VAL A 775 42.95 12.53 35.89
CA VAL A 775 42.01 13.54 36.39
C VAL A 775 42.71 14.89 36.38
N THR A 776 42.12 15.86 35.71
CA THR A 776 42.64 17.21 35.51
C THR A 776 41.67 18.22 36.10
N LEU A 777 42.13 19.10 36.99
CA LEU A 777 41.31 20.15 37.59
C LEU A 777 41.82 21.51 37.12
N ASN A 778 40.95 22.31 36.46
CA ASN A 778 41.27 23.61 35.87
C ASN A 778 42.54 23.57 35.00
N GLY A 779 42.68 22.51 34.20
CA GLY A 779 43.83 22.30 33.31
C GLY A 779 45.11 21.77 33.99
N LYS A 780 45.09 21.47 35.28
CA LYS A 780 46.21 20.82 35.99
C LYS A 780 45.88 19.36 36.32
N GLU A 781 46.70 18.44 35.84
CA GLU A 781 46.60 17.01 36.17
C GLU A 781 46.86 16.78 37.67
N LEU A 782 45.99 16.00 38.30
CA LEU A 782 46.07 15.64 39.71
C LEU A 782 46.87 14.35 39.87
N SER A 783 47.78 14.33 40.85
CA SER A 783 48.52 13.11 41.15
C SER A 783 47.55 12.01 41.61
N GLY A 784 47.85 10.74 41.33
CA GLY A 784 46.97 9.63 41.70
C GLY A 784 46.58 9.60 43.18
N ASN A 785 47.41 10.13 44.08
CA ASN A 785 47.11 10.22 45.52
C ASN A 785 46.27 11.44 45.92
N SER A 786 46.12 12.43 45.04
CA SER A 786 45.37 13.68 45.24
C SER A 786 43.86 13.53 45.03
N TYR A 787 43.39 12.39 44.51
CA TYR A 787 41.98 12.07 44.39
C TYR A 787 41.70 10.59 44.71
N THR A 788 40.45 10.30 45.03
CA THR A 788 39.94 8.94 45.16
C THR A 788 38.79 8.71 44.20
N LEU A 789 38.77 7.53 43.60
CA LEU A 789 37.67 7.04 42.78
C LEU A 789 36.86 6.06 43.62
N SER A 790 35.54 6.20 43.57
CA SER A 790 34.60 5.31 44.23
C SER A 790 33.32 5.24 43.42
N LEU A 791 32.49 4.25 43.71
CA LEU A 791 31.18 4.09 43.09
C LEU A 791 30.10 4.27 44.15
N ASP A 792 29.07 5.05 43.83
CA ASP A 792 27.86 5.22 44.64
C ASP A 792 26.63 4.98 43.75
N GLY A 793 26.12 3.73 43.75
CA GLY A 793 25.03 3.31 42.86
C GLY A 793 25.44 3.26 41.39
N THR A 794 24.90 4.14 40.55
CA THR A 794 25.24 4.33 39.12
C THR A 794 26.36 5.36 38.91
N ASP A 795 26.75 6.07 39.97
CA ASP A 795 27.55 7.27 39.86
C ASP A 795 29.03 6.95 40.10
N LEU A 796 29.89 7.33 39.16
CA LEU A 796 31.32 7.39 39.39
C LEU A 796 31.62 8.64 40.22
N VAL A 797 32.06 8.42 41.46
CA VAL A 797 32.31 9.48 42.43
C VAL A 797 33.79 9.73 42.56
N ILE A 798 34.21 10.91 42.12
CA ILE A 798 35.59 11.40 42.23
C ILE A 798 35.65 12.35 43.41
N THR A 799 36.38 11.98 44.45
CA THR A 799 36.62 12.84 45.61
C THR A 799 38.05 13.34 45.58
N THR A 800 38.21 14.63 45.34
CA THR A 800 39.52 15.31 45.40
C THR A 800 39.90 15.52 46.87
N LYS A 801 41.16 15.27 47.24
CA LYS A 801 41.52 15.20 48.66
C LYS A 801 41.76 16.54 49.33
N ASP A 802 42.17 17.60 48.62
CA ASP A 802 42.23 18.98 49.15
C ASP A 802 42.47 20.07 48.07
N GLU A 803 42.52 19.72 46.78
CA GLU A 803 43.03 20.62 45.73
C GLU A 803 41.98 21.60 45.15
N VAL A 804 40.68 21.31 45.28
CA VAL A 804 39.61 22.22 44.83
C VAL A 804 39.55 23.49 45.70
N ALA A 805 39.87 23.39 46.99
CA ALA A 805 39.95 24.55 47.89
C ALA A 805 41.17 25.44 47.60
N ALA A 806 42.18 24.93 46.88
CA ALA A 806 43.43 25.64 46.61
C ALA A 806 43.42 26.47 45.31
N THR A 807 42.46 26.27 44.41
CA THR A 807 42.51 26.85 43.05
C THR A 807 42.10 28.34 42.96
N ARG A 808 41.57 28.97 44.02
CA ARG A 808 41.06 30.37 44.03
C ARG A 808 40.15 30.74 42.84
N ALA A 809 39.64 29.76 42.11
CA ALA A 809 38.87 29.94 40.90
C ALA A 809 37.38 30.02 41.24
N LYS A 810 36.65 30.93 40.58
CA LYS A 810 35.18 31.04 40.74
C LYS A 810 34.43 29.81 40.20
N GLU A 811 35.10 29.05 39.34
CA GLU A 811 34.58 27.88 38.66
C GLU A 811 35.67 26.78 38.71
N ALA A 812 35.25 25.55 39.01
CA ALA A 812 36.08 24.37 38.88
C ALA A 812 35.62 23.56 37.67
N VAL A 813 36.53 23.38 36.74
CA VAL A 813 36.42 22.54 35.57
C VAL A 813 37.22 21.27 35.84
N LEU A 814 36.53 20.19 36.18
CA LEU A 814 37.14 18.88 36.34
C LEU A 814 37.04 18.14 35.00
N GLN A 815 38.17 17.89 34.38
CA GLN A 815 38.31 16.99 33.24
C GLN A 815 38.78 15.61 33.72
N VAL A 816 38.19 14.55 33.20
CA VAL A 816 38.52 13.17 33.53
C VAL A 816 38.71 12.43 32.22
N ASP A 817 39.94 12.00 31.98
CA ASP A 817 40.33 11.26 30.81
C ASP A 817 40.56 9.80 31.19
N ILE A 818 39.95 8.86 30.48
CA ILE A 818 40.18 7.43 30.64
C ILE A 818 40.78 6.93 29.34
N SER A 819 42.04 6.50 29.35
CA SER A 819 42.72 5.90 28.20
C SER A 819 42.93 4.41 28.43
N ALA A 820 42.24 3.60 27.62
CA ALA A 820 42.32 2.15 27.64
C ALA A 820 43.01 1.64 26.37
N GLU A 821 44.24 2.10 26.11
CA GLU A 821 45.11 1.49 25.07
C GLU A 821 45.60 0.11 25.54
N ASP A 822 45.38 -0.91 24.72
CA ASP A 822 45.80 -2.31 24.93
C ASP A 822 45.32 -2.99 26.22
N THR A 823 44.51 -2.30 27.03
CA THR A 823 44.10 -2.76 28.35
C THR A 823 42.58 -2.73 28.47
N PRO A 824 41.90 -3.88 28.53
CA PRO A 824 40.46 -3.92 28.57
C PRO A 824 39.93 -3.35 29.88
N PHE A 825 39.15 -2.27 29.80
CA PHE A 825 38.47 -1.67 30.94
C PHE A 825 37.06 -2.28 31.09
N TYR A 826 36.78 -2.84 32.27
CA TYR A 826 35.54 -3.56 32.56
C TYR A 826 34.70 -2.86 33.61
N LEU A 827 33.43 -2.58 33.28
CA LEU A 827 32.42 -2.18 34.26
C LEU A 827 31.56 -3.40 34.61
N SER A 828 31.55 -3.78 35.90
CA SER A 828 30.88 -4.97 36.41
C SER A 828 29.78 -4.63 37.42
N ASN A 829 28.69 -5.39 37.39
CA ASN A 829 27.59 -5.22 38.34
C ASN A 829 27.71 -6.09 39.61
N GLY A 830 28.90 -6.66 39.86
CA GLY A 830 29.21 -7.43 41.07
C GLY A 830 29.02 -8.95 40.96
N ASN A 831 28.42 -9.46 39.87
CA ASN A 831 28.19 -10.91 39.68
C ASN A 831 29.20 -11.58 38.72
N GLY A 832 30.37 -10.97 38.51
CA GLY A 832 31.42 -11.52 37.63
C GLY A 832 31.11 -11.44 36.13
N VAL A 833 30.02 -10.79 35.74
CA VAL A 833 29.68 -10.55 34.32
C VAL A 833 30.18 -9.16 33.93
N ASN A 834 31.24 -9.12 33.13
CA ASN A 834 31.78 -7.91 32.52
C ASN A 834 30.80 -7.43 31.43
N ARG A 835 30.17 -6.26 31.62
CA ARG A 835 29.09 -5.80 30.71
C ARG A 835 29.51 -4.70 29.75
N LEU A 836 30.68 -4.09 29.94
CA LEU A 836 31.26 -3.15 28.99
C LEU A 836 32.75 -3.48 28.85
N LEU A 837 33.17 -3.85 27.63
CA LEU A 837 34.58 -3.96 27.25
C LEU A 837 34.92 -2.68 26.50
N LEU A 838 35.70 -1.80 27.11
CA LEU A 838 36.32 -0.69 26.39
C LEU A 838 37.75 -1.12 26.08
N TYR A 839 38.02 -1.33 24.79
CA TYR A 839 39.33 -1.75 24.26
C TYR A 839 39.72 -0.76 23.17
N ASP A 840 40.91 -0.17 23.28
CA ASP A 840 41.43 0.86 22.37
C ASP A 840 40.51 2.07 22.19
N GLN A 841 39.88 2.51 23.28
CA GLN A 841 39.07 3.73 23.29
C GLN A 841 39.47 4.63 24.45
N SER A 842 39.60 5.92 24.16
CA SER A 842 39.82 6.97 25.15
C SER A 842 38.56 7.80 25.33
N PHE A 843 38.23 8.13 26.57
CA PHE A 843 37.06 8.92 26.93
C PHE A 843 37.50 10.17 27.67
N SER A 844 36.89 11.31 27.40
CA SER A 844 37.13 12.55 28.15
C SER A 844 35.81 13.14 28.60
N TRP A 845 35.64 13.31 29.91
CA TRP A 845 34.52 14.04 30.48
C TRP A 845 35.00 15.36 31.04
N THR A 846 34.31 16.45 30.70
CA THR A 846 34.53 17.75 31.32
C THR A 846 33.30 18.15 32.12
N ILE A 847 33.50 18.44 33.40
CA ILE A 847 32.48 18.87 34.36
C ILE A 847 32.81 20.28 34.80
N GLU A 848 31.93 21.23 34.52
CA GLU A 848 32.06 22.62 34.96
C GLU A 848 31.13 22.85 36.15
N ARG A 849 31.67 23.26 37.30
CA ARG A 849 30.90 23.57 38.51
C ARG A 849 31.27 24.97 39.01
N ASN A 850 30.24 25.80 39.25
CA ASN A 850 30.42 27.07 39.94
C ASN A 850 30.68 26.81 41.43
N ILE A 851 31.81 27.28 41.94
CA ILE A 851 32.14 27.13 43.36
C ILE A 851 31.56 28.33 44.11
N THR A 852 30.55 28.08 44.94
CA THR A 852 30.10 29.07 45.93
C THR A 852 30.94 28.86 47.18
N VAL A 853 31.99 29.67 47.35
CA VAL A 853 32.79 29.66 48.60
C VAL A 853 31.86 30.07 49.74
N LYS A 854 31.28 29.08 50.43
CA LYS A 854 30.60 29.35 51.70
C LYS A 854 31.69 29.63 52.71
N ASN A 855 31.72 30.88 53.16
CA ASN A 855 32.58 31.41 54.20
C ASN A 855 33.33 30.33 54.97
N ILE A 856 34.64 30.34 54.76
CA ILE A 856 35.63 29.87 55.73
C ILE A 856 35.09 30.29 57.10
N GLU A 857 34.72 29.33 57.94
CA GLU A 857 34.63 29.60 59.37
C GLU A 857 36.04 30.00 59.78
N ILE A 858 36.21 31.31 59.89
CA ILE A 858 37.32 31.92 60.58
C ILE A 858 37.11 31.49 62.02
N GLU A 859 37.72 30.36 62.43
CA GLU A 859 38.18 30.27 63.80
C GLU A 859 39.19 31.40 63.96
N GLU A 860 38.71 32.52 64.53
CA GLU A 860 39.57 33.59 65.02
C GLU A 860 40.51 33.00 66.07
N THR A 861 41.66 32.52 65.63
CA THR A 861 42.89 32.66 66.38
C THR A 861 44.03 32.87 65.39
N VAL A 862 44.17 34.14 65.01
CA VAL A 862 45.43 34.85 64.73
C VAL A 862 46.62 33.90 64.50
N GLY A 863 46.95 33.68 63.22
CA GLY A 863 48.16 32.99 62.83
C GLY A 863 48.52 33.29 61.39
N ILE A 864 48.95 34.53 61.14
CA ILE A 864 49.57 34.92 59.87
C ILE A 864 50.73 33.94 59.62
N HIS A 865 50.78 33.31 58.45
CA HIS A 865 52.01 32.74 57.93
C HIS A 865 52.12 32.82 56.42
N ILE A 866 53.08 33.64 56.00
CA ILE A 866 53.48 33.96 54.64
C ILE A 866 54.04 32.71 53.95
N ALA A 867 53.58 32.42 52.73
CA ALA A 867 54.25 31.48 51.84
C ALA A 867 55.59 32.06 51.37
N ALA A 868 56.70 31.55 51.92
CA ALA A 868 58.01 31.69 51.30
C ALA A 868 58.27 30.46 50.43
N THR A 869 58.13 30.61 49.13
CA THR A 869 58.65 29.65 48.14
C THR A 869 60.16 29.61 48.26
N SER A 870 60.71 28.47 48.63
CA SER A 870 62.11 28.14 48.33
C SER A 870 62.12 26.81 47.60
N ALA A 871 62.31 26.87 46.29
CA ALA A 871 62.64 25.73 45.46
C ALA A 871 63.84 24.99 46.06
N ILE A 872 63.68 23.69 46.31
CA ILE A 872 64.82 22.80 46.48
C ILE A 872 64.96 22.06 45.16
N THR A 873 65.81 22.62 44.29
CA THR A 873 66.37 21.93 43.14
C THR A 873 67.22 20.77 43.68
N THR A 874 66.76 19.54 43.52
CA THR A 874 67.63 18.37 43.73
C THR A 874 68.21 18.00 42.38
N HIS A 875 69.47 18.35 42.16
CA HIS A 875 70.20 17.99 40.95
C HIS A 875 70.37 16.48 40.86
N GLN A 876 69.86 15.89 39.78
CA GLN A 876 70.28 14.57 39.29
C GLN A 876 71.75 14.67 38.84
N VAL A 877 72.64 13.90 39.47
CA VAL A 877 74.01 13.69 38.96
C VAL A 877 74.02 12.36 38.24
N GLN A 878 73.91 12.38 36.91
CA GLN A 878 74.32 11.27 36.06
C GLN A 878 75.85 11.22 36.03
N ASN A 879 76.43 10.07 36.37
CA ASN A 879 77.80 9.74 35.97
C ASN A 879 77.80 8.34 35.36
N GLN A 880 78.03 8.26 34.05
CA GLN A 880 78.47 7.04 33.39
C GLN A 880 79.96 6.83 33.65
N ALA A 881 80.35 5.61 34.03
CA ALA A 881 81.69 5.08 33.73
C ALA A 881 81.62 3.57 33.55
N SER A 882 82.46 3.09 32.64
CA SER A 882 82.47 1.78 32.01
C SER A 882 83.49 0.81 32.62
N ILE A 883 83.23 -0.49 32.43
CA ILE A 883 84.15 -1.66 32.42
C ILE A 883 84.46 -2.39 33.76
N GLN A 884 84.21 -3.71 33.66
CA GLN A 884 84.62 -4.94 34.38
C GLN A 884 86.03 -4.98 35.02
N PRO A 885 86.40 -6.09 35.69
CA PRO A 885 85.97 -6.64 36.97
C PRO A 885 87.14 -6.57 37.99
N ASP A 886 86.95 -7.17 39.17
CA ASP A 886 88.02 -7.55 40.11
C ASP A 886 88.70 -6.40 40.89
N GLU A 887 88.16 -6.10 42.06
CA GLU A 887 88.66 -6.61 43.34
C GLU A 887 88.09 -5.75 44.47
N GLY A 888 87.53 -6.39 45.49
CA GLY A 888 87.38 -5.75 46.80
C GLY A 888 85.97 -5.36 47.23
N THR A 889 85.18 -6.39 47.54
CA THR A 889 84.28 -6.46 48.71
C THR A 889 82.93 -5.73 48.65
N LEU A 890 81.89 -6.54 48.91
CA LEU A 890 80.50 -6.26 49.26
C LEU A 890 80.30 -4.96 50.06
N HIS A 891 79.13 -4.32 49.93
CA HIS A 891 78.15 -4.29 51.04
C HIS A 891 76.75 -3.83 50.56
N ALA A 892 75.75 -4.45 51.19
CA ALA A 892 74.34 -4.45 50.87
C ALA A 892 73.63 -3.11 51.17
N ALA A 893 72.45 -2.97 50.57
CA ALA A 893 71.50 -1.89 50.75
C ALA A 893 71.09 -1.66 52.21
N MET A 894 70.96 -0.39 52.63
CA MET A 894 69.97 0.06 53.63
C MET A 894 69.58 1.53 53.41
N THR A 895 68.29 1.79 53.61
CA THR A 895 67.56 3.04 53.43
C THR A 895 67.48 3.80 54.75
N SER A 896 67.57 5.14 54.74
CA SER A 896 67.11 5.95 55.89
C SER A 896 66.66 7.36 55.47
N SER A 897 65.48 7.75 55.97
CA SER A 897 64.80 9.03 55.80
C SER A 897 65.07 9.98 56.98
N PHE A 898 65.05 11.29 56.72
CA PHE A 898 65.24 12.35 57.72
C PHE A 898 63.98 13.18 57.91
N ILE A 899 63.59 13.42 59.18
CA ILE A 899 62.52 14.33 59.59
C ILE A 899 63.05 15.26 60.68
N THR A 900 62.86 16.57 60.53
CA THR A 900 62.67 17.54 61.64
C THR A 900 62.36 18.91 61.03
N ARG A 901 61.69 19.89 61.66
CA ARG A 901 60.48 20.03 62.51
C ARG A 901 60.24 21.57 62.50
N GLN A 902 58.99 22.02 62.52
CA GLN A 902 58.51 23.41 62.31
C GLN A 902 59.35 24.59 62.87
N VAL A 903 59.27 25.75 62.19
CA VAL A 903 59.51 27.11 62.74
C VAL A 903 58.20 27.92 62.71
N LYS A 904 58.02 28.74 63.76
CA LYS A 904 56.76 29.32 64.30
C LYS A 904 56.55 30.79 63.88
N GLU A 905 55.31 31.29 63.99
CA GLU A 905 54.89 32.72 64.01
C GLU A 905 55.28 33.80 62.97
N THR A 906 54.45 34.24 61.99
CA THR A 906 54.69 35.50 61.22
C THR A 906 54.01 36.69 61.89
N LYS A 907 54.57 37.90 61.81
CA LYS A 907 53.83 39.17 61.99
C LYS A 907 53.80 40.00 60.70
N MET A 908 52.61 40.21 60.14
CA MET A 908 52.30 41.32 59.23
C MET A 908 51.16 42.16 59.83
N THR A 909 51.17 43.47 59.63
CA THR A 909 50.10 44.40 60.04
C THR A 909 49.44 45.01 58.81
N VAL A 910 48.12 45.20 58.86
CA VAL A 910 47.30 45.80 57.80
C VAL A 910 46.97 47.25 58.18
N SER A 911 47.09 48.20 57.24
CA SER A 911 46.51 49.55 57.37
C SER A 911 45.23 49.67 56.55
N ASP A 912 44.31 50.52 56.99
CA ASP A 912 42.90 50.62 56.57
C ASP A 912 42.63 50.97 55.09
N GLU A 913 43.65 51.02 54.22
CA GLU A 913 43.53 51.27 52.78
C GLU A 913 44.02 50.10 51.89
N GLY A 914 44.26 48.91 52.45
CA GLY A 914 44.21 47.66 51.66
C GLY A 914 45.46 47.19 50.90
N GLU A 915 46.68 47.53 51.33
CA GLU A 915 47.92 46.88 50.84
C GLU A 915 48.73 46.20 51.97
N LEU A 916 49.27 44.99 51.71
CA LEU A 916 50.12 44.20 52.63
C LEU A 916 51.50 43.90 51.99
N LYS A 917 52.60 44.33 52.63
CA LYS A 917 54.00 44.05 52.24
C LYS A 917 54.71 43.14 53.27
N ALA A 918 55.53 42.16 52.84
CA ALA A 918 56.45 41.42 53.72
C ALA A 918 57.78 40.99 53.08
N SER A 919 58.79 40.73 53.92
CA SER A 919 60.16 40.28 53.60
C SER A 919 60.65 39.16 54.55
N VAL A 920 61.48 38.19 54.09
CA VAL A 920 61.99 37.06 54.92
C VAL A 920 63.50 36.78 54.68
N THR A 921 64.24 36.32 55.70
CA THR A 921 65.66 35.88 55.68
C THR A 921 65.82 34.53 56.43
N ALA A 922 66.68 33.59 55.98
CA ALA A 922 66.85 32.25 56.60
C ALA A 922 68.31 31.73 56.65
N GLU A 923 68.65 30.89 57.64
CA GLU A 923 69.95 30.22 57.87
C GLU A 923 69.74 28.70 58.12
N ILE A 924 70.62 27.81 57.61
CA ILE A 924 70.42 26.33 57.58
C ILE A 924 71.59 25.57 58.23
N LYS A 925 71.29 24.51 59.03
CA LYS A 925 72.28 23.51 59.52
C LYS A 925 71.70 22.08 59.49
N THR A 926 72.54 21.07 59.19
CA THR A 926 72.18 19.66 58.90
C THR A 926 72.88 18.63 59.82
N TYR A 927 72.23 17.47 60.09
CA TYR A 927 72.82 16.28 60.74
C TYR A 927 72.18 14.94 60.28
N MET A 928 72.93 13.83 60.37
CA MET A 928 72.60 12.45 59.92
C MET A 928 72.45 11.44 61.10
N THR A 929 71.62 10.40 60.94
CA THR A 929 71.50 9.21 61.83
C THR A 929 70.88 8.02 61.10
N SER A 930 71.41 6.82 61.34
CA SER A 930 71.24 5.57 60.57
C SER A 930 70.48 4.44 61.32
N ASP A 931 70.05 3.43 60.55
CA ASP A 931 69.86 1.96 60.83
C ASP A 931 68.73 1.38 61.73
N ALA A 932 67.78 0.65 61.07
CA ALA A 932 67.21 -0.74 61.27
C ALA A 932 66.78 -1.31 62.67
N PRO A 933 66.15 -2.52 62.84
CA PRO A 933 65.58 -3.54 61.91
C PRO A 933 64.20 -4.20 62.29
N ILE A 934 63.40 -4.61 61.29
CA ILE A 934 62.84 -5.96 60.91
C ILE A 934 61.89 -5.71 59.74
#